data_AF-J2SL29-F1
#
_entry.id   AF-J2SL29-F1
#
_cell.length_a   1.000
_cell.length_b   1.000
_cell.length_c   1.000
_cell.angle_alpha   90.00
_cell.angle_beta   90.00
_cell.angle_gamma   90.00
#
_symmetry.space_group_name_H-M   'P 1'
#
loop_
_entity.id
_entity.type
_entity.pdbx_description
1 polymer ?
#
loop_
_entity_poly.entity_id
_entity_poly.type
_entity_poly.pdbx_seq_one_letter_code
_entity_poly.pdbx_strand_id
1 'polypeptide(L)'
;MKNKLKAFIQRIFNWIKKNKIKSAVAFLLLLIYYFSLPGTLFQEPYSTVIESKEGELLGAKIASDGQWRFPAQDSVPDKFKKCIVYFEDEYFYKHPGFNPVAMVNAIKQNRKAGKVVRGGSTLTQQVIRLSRKGKGRTYFEKIIEVILATRLELGYSKDEILELYAAHAPFGGNVVGLEMASWRYFGVQSNQLSWAENATLAVLPNAPSLIYPGKNQIKLLNKRNRLLLKLYEERIIDQQTYELSIDEPLPQKPYDLPQIAPHLLERAAKEKEGTRVKTTIDYALQNRVNQIAKYYYNQYKQNEVHNLAILVIDVSNRNVMSYVGNSPTDNDHQKDVDIIDAPRSTGSILKPLLYGAMLDDGELLPNTLVADVPTQIAGYTPQNFNLTFDGAVPAHRALSRSLNIPAVLMLQEFGVNKFYEELQKFKLRDINKTPDHYGLSLILGGAESNLWDLCRTYAGMSSTVNYFNRNQGKYRTKEFTELNYKNDFEVDFGDESDQKNILGAGSIWLTYNAMEQVNRPEGDEAWKFYDSSLKIAWKTGTSFGNRDAWAIGTNSKYVVGIWVGNATGEGRPSLTGVTSAAPILFDVFNLLPRQRWFDTPYKDLEEAGVCKLSGYLAKEGCPKIKQWIPLKGKSTAVCPYHKMIHLDITEKYQVNSSCESVDNMVLKNWFVLPPVMAWYYKSQHIEYLPLPAFKEDCQGTQTTTMDFIYPKTNSKIYLTKNFNSEVQPVILKVAYSERDKELFWYVDNVYKATTKTFHELPIMPASGFHYITVVDAFGNEIRRKIEIVKE
;
A
#
# COMPACT_ATOMS: atom_id res chain seq x y z
N MET A 1 9.04 62.29 -34.63
CA MET A 1 8.47 60.94 -34.88
C MET A 1 6.94 60.91 -34.91
N LYS A 2 6.22 61.46 -33.91
CA LYS A 2 4.74 61.43 -33.83
C LYS A 2 4.00 61.99 -35.06
N ASN A 3 4.45 63.10 -35.67
CA ASN A 3 3.78 63.69 -36.84
C ASN A 3 3.98 62.87 -38.13
N LYS A 4 5.13 62.21 -38.30
CA LYS A 4 5.37 61.29 -39.43
C LYS A 4 4.50 60.04 -39.32
N LEU A 5 4.30 59.52 -38.10
CA LEU A 5 3.41 58.38 -37.86
C LEU A 5 1.94 58.73 -38.10
N LYS A 6 1.47 59.90 -37.64
CA LYS A 6 0.11 60.39 -37.95
C LYS A 6 -0.11 60.56 -39.46
N ALA A 7 0.83 61.19 -40.18
CA ALA A 7 0.73 61.35 -41.62
C ALA A 7 0.73 60.01 -42.40
N PHE A 8 1.50 59.04 -41.91
CA PHE A 8 1.53 57.68 -42.47
C PHE A 8 0.20 56.93 -42.25
N ILE A 9 -0.36 56.99 -41.03
CA ILE A 9 -1.67 56.40 -40.70
C ILE A 9 -2.79 57.07 -41.50
N GLN A 10 -2.77 58.41 -41.65
CA GLN A 10 -3.75 59.15 -42.44
C GLN A 10 -3.69 58.78 -43.93
N ARG A 11 -2.49 58.52 -44.47
CA ARG A 11 -2.29 58.00 -45.84
C ARG A 11 -2.87 56.60 -46.01
N ILE A 12 -2.69 55.72 -45.02
CA ILE A 12 -3.28 54.37 -45.02
C ILE A 12 -4.82 54.48 -45.01
N PHE A 13 -5.39 55.28 -44.10
CA PHE A 13 -6.84 55.49 -44.04
C PHE A 13 -7.43 56.05 -45.33
N ASN A 14 -6.77 57.04 -45.95
CA ASN A 14 -7.20 57.60 -47.24
C ASN A 14 -7.08 56.59 -48.38
N TRP A 15 -6.04 55.75 -48.38
CA TRP A 15 -5.87 54.67 -49.36
C TRP A 15 -6.93 53.57 -49.19
N ILE A 16 -7.28 53.20 -47.95
CA ILE A 16 -8.35 52.25 -47.63
C ILE A 16 -9.70 52.79 -48.10
N LYS A 17 -10.00 54.06 -47.82
CA LYS A 17 -11.24 54.72 -48.30
C LYS A 17 -11.34 54.77 -49.83
N LYS A 18 -10.21 54.95 -50.53
CA LYS A 18 -10.15 55.03 -52.00
C LYS A 18 -10.17 53.64 -52.67
N ASN A 19 -9.73 52.59 -51.97
CA ASN A 19 -9.64 51.21 -52.49
C ASN A 19 -10.38 50.22 -51.59
N LYS A 20 -11.67 50.46 -51.31
CA LYS A 20 -12.46 49.68 -50.35
C LYS A 20 -12.43 48.16 -50.64
N ILE A 21 -12.63 47.75 -51.90
CA ILE A 21 -12.62 46.33 -52.30
C ILE A 21 -11.24 45.70 -52.08
N LYS A 22 -10.17 46.33 -52.57
CA LYS A 22 -8.80 45.81 -52.40
C LYS A 22 -8.39 45.71 -50.93
N SER A 23 -8.84 46.67 -50.12
CA SER A 23 -8.56 46.70 -48.68
C SER A 23 -9.36 45.63 -47.92
N ALA A 24 -10.62 45.40 -48.31
CA ALA A 24 -11.43 44.31 -47.75
C ALA A 24 -10.82 42.93 -48.09
N VAL A 25 -10.36 42.73 -49.33
CA VAL A 25 -9.66 41.51 -49.74
C VAL A 25 -8.35 41.34 -48.97
N ALA A 26 -7.54 42.40 -48.85
CA ALA A 26 -6.29 42.34 -48.08
C ALA A 26 -6.53 42.04 -46.58
N PHE A 27 -7.58 42.62 -45.99
CA PHE A 27 -7.99 42.33 -44.62
C PHE A 27 -8.46 40.89 -44.44
N LEU A 28 -9.26 40.38 -45.39
CA LEU A 28 -9.70 38.98 -45.40
C LEU A 28 -8.49 38.03 -45.52
N LEU A 29 -7.53 38.32 -46.39
CA LEU A 29 -6.30 37.53 -46.53
C LEU A 29 -5.45 37.56 -45.26
N LEU A 30 -5.37 38.71 -44.57
CA LEU A 30 -4.70 38.82 -43.28
C LEU A 30 -5.42 38.03 -42.18
N LEU A 31 -6.75 38.03 -42.15
CA LEU A 31 -7.54 37.21 -41.24
C LEU A 31 -7.31 35.71 -41.50
N ILE A 32 -7.38 35.29 -42.77
CA ILE A 32 -7.09 33.90 -43.15
C ILE A 32 -5.68 33.51 -42.75
N TYR A 33 -4.69 34.38 -42.98
CA TYR A 33 -3.31 34.16 -42.55
C TYR A 33 -3.17 34.06 -41.02
N TYR A 34 -3.85 34.94 -40.29
CA TYR A 34 -3.81 34.96 -38.83
C TYR A 34 -4.35 33.66 -38.22
N PHE A 35 -5.47 33.15 -38.75
CA PHE A 35 -6.13 31.91 -38.34
C PHE A 35 -5.66 30.66 -39.10
N SER A 36 -4.58 30.75 -39.88
CA SER A 36 -4.09 29.64 -40.72
C SER A 36 -3.43 28.49 -39.94
N LEU A 37 -2.98 28.73 -38.70
CA LEU A 37 -2.46 27.70 -37.81
C LEU A 37 -3.48 27.31 -36.73
N PRO A 38 -3.66 26.01 -36.46
CA PRO A 38 -4.47 25.55 -35.34
C PRO A 38 -3.82 25.93 -34.00
N GLY A 39 -4.63 26.01 -32.94
CA GLY A 39 -4.13 26.28 -31.58
C GLY A 39 -3.20 25.18 -31.05
N THR A 40 -3.47 23.92 -31.40
CA THR A 40 -2.58 22.77 -31.16
C THR A 40 -2.03 22.29 -32.49
N LEU A 41 -0.71 22.40 -32.67
CA LEU A 41 -0.06 22.08 -33.95
C LEU A 41 0.00 20.56 -34.20
N PHE A 42 0.24 19.79 -33.15
CA PHE A 42 0.29 18.32 -33.17
C PHE A 42 -0.87 17.78 -32.33
N GLN A 43 -1.60 16.81 -32.88
CA GLN A 43 -2.76 16.15 -32.25
C GLN A 43 -2.53 14.65 -32.03
N GLU A 44 -1.29 14.21 -32.24
CA GLU A 44 -0.91 12.81 -32.12
C GLU A 44 -0.90 12.32 -30.67
N PRO A 45 -1.27 11.04 -30.44
CA PRO A 45 -1.18 10.47 -29.12
C PRO A 45 0.28 10.36 -28.69
N TYR A 46 0.58 10.71 -27.46
CA TYR A 46 1.90 10.48 -26.87
C TYR A 46 1.94 9.14 -26.14
N SER A 47 3.15 8.65 -25.90
CA SER A 47 3.43 7.59 -24.94
C SER A 47 3.22 8.09 -23.52
N THR A 48 2.73 7.23 -22.63
CA THR A 48 2.71 7.53 -21.19
C THR A 48 4.09 7.23 -20.61
N VAL A 49 4.65 8.17 -19.85
CA VAL A 49 6.00 8.07 -19.27
C VAL A 49 5.92 8.37 -17.79
N ILE A 50 6.56 7.54 -16.96
CA ILE A 50 6.75 7.82 -15.54
C ILE A 50 8.23 7.97 -15.20
N GLU A 51 8.54 8.98 -14.40
CA GLU A 51 9.89 9.28 -13.92
C GLU A 51 9.92 9.25 -12.39
N SER A 52 11.09 8.98 -11.83
CA SER A 52 11.36 9.08 -10.39
C SER A 52 11.34 10.54 -9.90
N LYS A 53 11.41 10.74 -8.59
CA LYS A 53 11.54 12.09 -8.01
C LYS A 53 12.83 12.79 -8.46
N GLU A 54 13.87 12.03 -8.79
CA GLU A 54 15.12 12.55 -9.36
C GLU A 54 15.03 12.92 -10.84
N GLY A 55 14.01 12.45 -11.56
CA GLY A 55 13.87 12.62 -13.02
C GLY A 55 14.39 11.44 -13.86
N GLU A 56 14.81 10.35 -13.22
CA GLU A 56 15.20 9.12 -13.92
C GLU A 56 13.97 8.36 -14.46
N LEU A 57 14.09 7.82 -15.66
CA LEU A 57 13.02 7.05 -16.32
C LEU A 57 12.72 5.75 -15.57
N LEU A 58 11.48 5.59 -15.12
CA LEU A 58 11.01 4.37 -14.45
C LEU A 58 10.28 3.41 -15.40
N GLY A 59 9.60 3.96 -16.41
CA GLY A 59 8.83 3.17 -17.35
C GLY A 59 8.12 4.02 -18.39
N ALA A 60 7.81 3.41 -19.54
CA ALA A 60 6.98 4.02 -20.55
C ALA A 60 6.06 3.00 -21.24
N LYS A 61 4.85 3.45 -21.60
CA LYS A 61 3.81 2.72 -22.33
C LYS A 61 3.66 3.32 -23.71
N ILE A 62 3.66 2.48 -24.74
CA ILE A 62 3.60 2.89 -26.14
C ILE A 62 2.31 3.69 -26.43
N ALA A 63 2.36 4.64 -27.35
CA ALA A 63 1.17 5.40 -27.75
C ALA A 63 0.17 4.49 -28.49
N SER A 64 -1.10 4.89 -28.51
CA SER A 64 -2.18 4.12 -29.15
C SER A 64 -2.03 3.94 -30.67
N ASP A 65 -1.23 4.79 -31.33
CA ASP A 65 -0.87 4.67 -32.76
C ASP A 65 0.32 3.73 -33.01
N GLY A 66 0.82 3.04 -31.98
CA GLY A 66 1.97 2.12 -32.05
C GLY A 66 3.32 2.82 -32.18
N GLN A 67 3.38 4.14 -32.00
CA GLN A 67 4.61 4.92 -31.99
C GLN A 67 5.12 5.12 -30.57
N TRP A 68 6.43 5.00 -30.39
CA TRP A 68 7.12 5.52 -29.23
C TRP A 68 7.35 7.01 -29.44
N ARG A 69 6.53 7.83 -28.78
CA ARG A 69 6.54 9.28 -28.90
C ARG A 69 6.41 9.88 -27.52
N PHE A 70 7.52 10.23 -26.90
CA PHE A 70 7.48 10.83 -25.57
C PHE A 70 6.94 12.26 -25.64
N PRO A 71 6.18 12.72 -24.63
CA PRO A 71 5.82 14.13 -24.50
C PRO A 71 7.08 15.00 -24.48
N ALA A 72 6.97 16.18 -25.09
CA ALA A 72 8.06 17.15 -25.17
C ALA A 72 8.63 17.49 -23.79
N GLN A 73 9.94 17.73 -23.74
CA GLN A 73 10.64 18.17 -22.54
C GLN A 73 10.82 19.69 -22.58
N ASP A 74 11.02 20.30 -21.41
CA ASP A 74 11.13 21.77 -21.25
C ASP A 74 12.30 22.40 -22.03
N SER A 75 13.28 21.60 -22.50
CA SER A 75 14.37 22.11 -23.33
C SER A 75 15.03 21.04 -24.18
N VAL A 76 15.60 21.45 -25.31
CA VAL A 76 16.45 20.61 -26.16
C VAL A 76 17.93 20.78 -25.77
N PRO A 77 18.72 19.69 -25.63
CA PRO A 77 20.15 19.78 -25.31
C PRO A 77 20.93 20.64 -26.31
N ASP A 78 21.86 21.48 -25.81
CA ASP A 78 22.65 22.42 -26.64
C ASP A 78 23.46 21.71 -27.75
N LYS A 79 24.06 20.56 -27.44
CA LYS A 79 24.79 19.75 -28.43
C LYS A 79 23.87 19.34 -29.58
N PHE A 80 22.64 18.89 -29.29
CA PHE A 80 21.67 18.54 -30.31
C PHE A 80 21.24 19.75 -31.13
N LYS A 81 20.93 20.88 -30.47
CA LYS A 81 20.57 22.14 -31.15
C LYS A 81 21.63 22.53 -32.19
N LYS A 82 22.91 22.49 -31.80
CA LYS A 82 24.03 22.78 -32.71
C LYS A 82 24.12 21.76 -33.85
N CYS A 83 24.08 20.46 -33.55
CA CYS A 83 24.12 19.42 -34.57
C CYS A 83 22.99 19.55 -35.60
N ILE A 84 21.74 19.73 -35.16
CA ILE A 84 20.59 19.78 -36.06
C ILE A 84 20.55 21.06 -36.89
N VAL A 85 20.89 22.22 -36.30
CA VAL A 85 20.95 23.50 -37.02
C VAL A 85 22.04 23.45 -38.09
N TYR A 86 23.26 23.00 -37.77
CA TYR A 86 24.34 22.95 -38.76
C TYR A 86 24.14 21.87 -39.84
N PHE A 87 23.38 20.83 -39.55
CA PHE A 87 23.03 19.78 -40.51
C PHE A 87 21.87 20.18 -41.43
N GLU A 88 20.75 20.63 -40.86
CA GLU A 88 19.50 20.91 -41.60
C GLU A 88 19.39 22.36 -42.09
N ASP A 89 19.73 23.34 -41.24
CA ASP A 89 19.37 24.75 -41.46
C ASP A 89 20.36 25.73 -40.81
N GLU A 90 21.55 25.87 -41.40
CA GLU A 90 22.65 26.68 -40.85
C GLU A 90 22.29 28.14 -40.57
N TYR A 91 21.33 28.70 -41.32
CA TYR A 91 20.87 30.08 -41.18
C TYR A 91 19.57 30.18 -40.37
N PHE A 92 19.19 29.14 -39.63
CA PHE A 92 17.91 29.03 -38.90
C PHE A 92 17.56 30.29 -38.11
N TYR A 93 18.49 30.83 -37.34
CA TYR A 93 18.27 32.01 -36.51
C TYR A 93 18.18 33.34 -37.28
N LYS A 94 18.49 33.36 -38.59
CA LYS A 94 18.60 34.58 -39.41
C LYS A 94 17.43 34.78 -40.37
N HIS A 95 16.52 33.82 -40.51
CA HIS A 95 15.38 33.92 -41.44
C HIS A 95 14.02 33.71 -40.76
N PRO A 96 12.93 34.27 -41.33
CA PRO A 96 11.57 34.14 -40.78
C PRO A 96 10.88 32.86 -41.31
N GLY A 97 11.42 31.69 -41.00
CA GLY A 97 10.84 30.39 -41.38
C GLY A 97 11.11 29.88 -42.80
N PHE A 98 11.56 30.71 -43.74
CA PHE A 98 12.05 30.26 -45.05
C PHE A 98 13.33 30.99 -45.46
N ASN A 99 14.23 30.30 -46.16
CA ASN A 99 15.48 30.88 -46.64
C ASN A 99 15.44 31.08 -48.18
N PRO A 100 15.24 32.33 -48.67
CA PRO A 100 15.14 32.61 -50.10
C PRO A 100 16.39 32.20 -50.89
N VAL A 101 17.57 32.44 -50.31
CA VAL A 101 18.86 32.15 -50.95
C VAL A 101 19.05 30.64 -51.12
N ALA A 102 18.78 29.87 -50.06
CA ALA A 102 18.85 28.41 -50.11
C ALA A 102 17.85 27.82 -51.12
N MET A 103 16.65 28.38 -51.19
CA MET A 103 15.59 27.91 -52.10
C MET A 103 15.94 28.16 -53.57
N VAL A 104 16.43 29.37 -53.92
CA VAL A 104 16.87 29.71 -55.28
C VAL A 104 18.06 28.84 -55.70
N ASN A 105 19.02 28.63 -54.81
CA ASN A 105 20.18 27.77 -55.09
C ASN A 105 19.79 26.30 -55.29
N ALA A 106 18.85 25.79 -54.48
CA ALA A 106 18.31 24.45 -54.66
C ALA A 106 17.60 24.29 -56.01
N ILE A 107 16.80 25.28 -56.43
CA ILE A 107 16.12 25.27 -57.74
C ILE A 107 17.14 25.24 -58.89
N LYS A 108 18.17 26.09 -58.85
CA LYS A 108 19.23 26.12 -59.88
C LYS A 108 19.96 24.78 -59.99
N GLN A 109 20.31 24.17 -58.85
CA GLN A 109 21.01 22.88 -58.82
C GLN A 109 20.13 21.72 -59.28
N ASN A 110 18.87 21.66 -58.83
CA ASN A 110 17.93 20.61 -59.21
C ASN A 110 17.60 20.67 -60.71
N ARG A 111 17.47 21.88 -61.28
CA ARG A 111 17.28 22.07 -62.72
C ARG A 111 18.50 21.62 -63.54
N LYS A 112 19.73 21.84 -63.02
CA LYS A 112 20.97 21.41 -63.68
C LYS A 112 21.18 19.89 -63.61
N ALA A 113 20.70 19.24 -62.54
CA ALA A 113 20.92 17.81 -62.30
C ALA A 113 19.79 16.89 -62.82
N GLY A 114 18.68 17.44 -63.30
CA GLY A 114 17.51 16.67 -63.78
C GLY A 114 16.78 15.84 -62.70
N LYS A 115 17.23 15.92 -61.45
CA LYS A 115 16.67 15.24 -60.27
C LYS A 115 16.85 16.13 -59.05
N VAL A 116 16.08 15.87 -57.99
CA VAL A 116 16.25 16.59 -56.72
C VAL A 116 17.55 16.15 -56.05
N VAL A 117 18.55 17.02 -56.05
CA VAL A 117 19.89 16.78 -55.47
C VAL A 117 20.06 17.50 -54.14
N ARG A 118 19.46 18.69 -53.99
CA ARG A 118 19.54 19.48 -52.75
C ARG A 118 18.15 19.96 -52.33
N GLY A 119 17.80 19.72 -51.07
CA GLY A 119 16.60 20.27 -50.44
C GLY A 119 16.86 21.69 -49.95
N GLY A 120 15.99 22.64 -50.29
CA GLY A 120 16.02 24.02 -49.77
C GLY A 120 15.02 24.24 -48.64
N SER A 121 14.74 23.22 -47.82
CA SER A 121 13.74 23.31 -46.75
C SER A 121 14.38 23.67 -45.42
N THR A 122 13.75 24.57 -44.67
CA THR A 122 14.18 25.00 -43.32
C THR A 122 13.61 24.09 -42.23
N LEU A 123 14.13 24.19 -41.00
CA LEU A 123 13.60 23.43 -39.85
C LEU A 123 12.14 23.78 -39.57
N THR A 124 11.78 25.06 -39.62
CA THR A 124 10.39 25.54 -39.45
C THR A 124 9.44 24.92 -40.48
N GLN A 125 9.87 24.81 -41.75
CA GLN A 125 9.09 24.12 -42.78
C GLN A 125 8.99 22.62 -42.53
N GLN A 126 10.03 22.00 -41.95
CA GLN A 126 9.96 20.60 -41.54
C GLN A 126 8.94 20.38 -40.43
N VAL A 127 8.88 21.24 -39.41
CA VAL A 127 7.86 21.16 -38.34
C VAL A 127 6.44 21.20 -38.91
N ILE A 128 6.14 22.18 -39.77
CA ILE A 128 4.84 22.28 -40.45
C ILE A 128 4.54 21.06 -41.31
N ARG A 129 5.55 20.50 -41.97
CA ARG A 129 5.37 19.29 -42.78
C ARG A 129 5.08 18.07 -41.92
N LEU A 130 5.73 17.94 -40.77
CA LEU A 130 5.48 16.87 -39.80
C LEU A 130 4.03 16.95 -39.29
N SER A 131 3.57 18.15 -38.89
CA SER A 131 2.21 18.33 -38.38
C SER A 131 1.10 18.07 -39.42
N ARG A 132 1.41 18.21 -40.71
CA ARG A 132 0.42 18.04 -41.80
C ARG A 132 0.34 16.63 -42.40
N LYS A 133 1.09 15.66 -41.88
CA LYS A 133 1.02 14.21 -42.17
C LYS A 133 0.59 13.77 -43.58
N GLY A 134 1.55 13.45 -44.45
CA GLY A 134 1.27 12.64 -45.64
C GLY A 134 0.71 13.39 -46.86
N LYS A 135 0.77 14.73 -46.86
CA LYS A 135 0.50 15.50 -48.08
C LYS A 135 1.54 15.21 -49.16
N GLY A 136 1.08 15.11 -50.41
CA GLY A 136 1.94 14.80 -51.56
C GLY A 136 3.06 15.82 -51.74
N ARG A 137 4.23 15.36 -52.21
CA ARG A 137 5.40 16.22 -52.52
C ARG A 137 5.14 17.06 -53.78
N THR A 138 4.27 18.05 -53.68
CA THR A 138 3.90 18.96 -54.78
C THR A 138 4.42 20.38 -54.52
N TYR A 139 4.63 21.15 -55.59
CA TYR A 139 5.00 22.57 -55.48
C TYR A 139 3.92 23.39 -54.75
N PHE A 140 2.64 23.02 -54.88
CA PHE A 140 1.54 23.68 -54.19
C PHE A 140 1.64 23.49 -52.67
N GLU A 141 1.89 22.25 -52.22
CA GLU A 141 2.09 21.98 -50.80
C GLU A 141 3.33 22.70 -50.25
N LYS A 142 4.38 22.84 -51.08
CA LYS A 142 5.57 23.63 -50.70
C LYS A 142 5.25 25.10 -50.46
N ILE A 143 4.34 25.70 -51.21
CA ILE A 143 3.88 27.09 -50.98
C ILE A 143 3.11 27.17 -49.66
N ILE A 144 2.23 26.20 -49.37
CA ILE A 144 1.50 26.17 -48.10
C ILE A 144 2.47 26.00 -46.92
N GLU A 145 3.47 25.13 -47.03
CA GLU A 145 4.53 24.99 -46.02
C GLU A 145 5.23 26.33 -45.73
N VAL A 146 5.55 27.12 -46.77
CA VAL A 146 6.18 28.44 -46.60
C VAL A 146 5.27 29.41 -45.83
N ILE A 147 4.00 29.51 -46.22
CA ILE A 147 3.03 30.44 -45.59
C ILE A 147 2.80 30.06 -44.11
N LEU A 148 2.63 28.77 -43.84
CA LEU A 148 2.44 28.29 -42.46
C LEU A 148 3.72 28.40 -41.63
N ALA A 149 4.90 28.20 -42.23
CA ALA A 149 6.17 28.36 -41.53
C ALA A 149 6.41 29.82 -41.14
N THR A 150 6.10 30.80 -42.00
CA THR A 150 6.18 32.22 -41.61
C THR A 150 5.20 32.55 -40.51
N ARG A 151 4.01 31.93 -40.51
CA ARG A 151 3.01 32.13 -39.45
C ARG A 151 3.44 31.52 -38.12
N LEU A 152 4.13 30.39 -38.15
CA LEU A 152 4.66 29.71 -36.97
C LEU A 152 5.71 30.59 -36.28
N GLU A 153 6.62 31.17 -37.06
CA GLU A 153 7.70 32.05 -36.58
C GLU A 153 7.22 33.39 -36.01
N LEU A 154 5.98 33.79 -36.32
CA LEU A 154 5.36 34.96 -35.69
C LEU A 154 4.70 34.64 -34.35
N GLY A 155 4.42 33.37 -34.07
CA GLY A 155 3.76 32.93 -32.84
C GLY A 155 4.68 32.20 -31.85
N TYR A 156 5.77 31.60 -32.34
CA TYR A 156 6.70 30.79 -31.57
C TYR A 156 8.13 31.31 -31.72
N SER A 157 8.89 31.25 -30.64
CA SER A 157 10.32 31.48 -30.62
C SER A 157 11.08 30.37 -31.35
N LYS A 158 12.35 30.66 -31.71
CA LYS A 158 13.23 29.69 -32.37
C LYS A 158 13.46 28.43 -31.53
N ASP A 159 13.55 28.59 -30.21
CA ASP A 159 13.74 27.47 -29.30
C ASP A 159 12.49 26.59 -29.21
N GLU A 160 11.29 27.17 -29.12
CA GLU A 160 10.03 26.41 -29.15
C GLU A 160 9.85 25.65 -30.48
N ILE A 161 10.28 26.24 -31.60
CA ILE A 161 10.27 25.54 -32.90
C ILE A 161 11.22 24.35 -32.91
N LEU A 162 12.41 24.48 -32.30
CA LEU A 162 13.36 23.37 -32.15
C LEU A 162 12.84 22.29 -31.23
N GLU A 163 12.13 22.65 -30.15
CA GLU A 163 11.47 21.71 -29.24
C GLU A 163 10.37 20.92 -29.96
N LEU A 164 9.51 21.62 -30.70
CA LEU A 164 8.48 20.98 -31.53
C LEU A 164 9.10 20.01 -32.55
N TYR A 165 10.19 20.41 -33.21
CA TYR A 165 10.92 19.54 -34.13
C TYR A 165 11.52 18.34 -33.41
N ALA A 166 12.26 18.57 -32.34
CA ALA A 166 12.94 17.52 -31.58
C ALA A 166 11.95 16.51 -30.99
N ALA A 167 10.73 16.91 -30.61
CA ALA A 167 9.71 16.01 -30.09
C ALA A 167 9.00 15.16 -31.17
N HIS A 168 8.92 15.66 -32.42
CA HIS A 168 8.10 15.04 -33.48
C HIS A 168 8.89 14.48 -34.66
N ALA A 169 10.19 14.71 -34.73
CA ALA A 169 11.03 14.18 -35.79
C ALA A 169 11.11 12.64 -35.73
N PRO A 170 11.02 11.93 -36.87
CA PRO A 170 11.14 10.48 -36.91
C PRO A 170 12.61 10.04 -36.90
N PHE A 171 13.00 9.17 -35.98
CA PHE A 171 14.40 8.66 -35.89
C PHE A 171 14.54 7.20 -36.34
N GLY A 172 13.47 6.59 -36.86
CA GLY A 172 13.47 5.27 -37.49
C GLY A 172 12.53 4.27 -36.81
N GLY A 173 11.99 3.33 -37.59
CA GLY A 173 11.01 2.37 -37.09
C GLY A 173 9.78 3.06 -36.50
N ASN A 174 9.45 2.71 -35.25
CA ASN A 174 8.37 3.33 -34.50
C ASN A 174 8.87 4.39 -33.48
N VAL A 175 10.07 4.95 -33.67
CA VAL A 175 10.70 5.90 -32.75
C VAL A 175 10.51 7.32 -33.26
N VAL A 176 9.81 8.14 -32.48
CA VAL A 176 9.54 9.55 -32.74
C VAL A 176 10.03 10.39 -31.57
N GLY A 177 10.80 11.42 -31.89
CA GLY A 177 11.33 12.36 -30.91
C GLY A 177 12.73 12.00 -30.39
N LEU A 178 13.50 13.04 -30.07
CA LEU A 178 14.90 12.97 -29.64
C LEU A 178 15.04 12.16 -28.36
N GLU A 179 14.21 12.44 -27.35
CA GLU A 179 14.32 11.79 -26.04
C GLU A 179 14.12 10.27 -26.16
N MET A 180 13.07 9.86 -26.88
CA MET A 180 12.83 8.45 -27.12
C MET A 180 13.95 7.81 -27.96
N ALA A 181 14.49 8.52 -28.96
CA ALA A 181 15.62 8.04 -29.75
C ALA A 181 16.90 7.87 -28.93
N SER A 182 17.14 8.77 -27.98
CA SER A 182 18.28 8.73 -27.04
C SER A 182 18.23 7.45 -26.21
N TRP A 183 17.08 7.19 -25.58
CA TRP A 183 16.84 5.95 -24.84
C TRP A 183 16.92 4.71 -25.72
N ARG A 184 16.26 4.72 -26.89
CA ARG A 184 16.17 3.52 -27.74
C ARG A 184 17.49 3.13 -28.36
N TYR A 185 18.35 4.08 -28.72
CA TYR A 185 19.58 3.79 -29.47
C TYR A 185 20.84 3.86 -28.62
N PHE A 186 20.84 4.63 -27.53
CA PHE A 186 22.01 4.83 -26.67
C PHE A 186 21.77 4.47 -25.20
N GLY A 187 20.52 4.26 -24.78
CA GLY A 187 20.19 3.85 -23.41
C GLY A 187 20.38 4.95 -22.36
N VAL A 188 20.47 6.21 -22.80
CA VAL A 188 20.72 7.39 -21.95
C VAL A 188 19.73 8.50 -22.27
N GLN A 189 19.59 9.45 -21.33
CA GLN A 189 18.77 10.65 -21.52
C GLN A 189 19.37 11.57 -22.60
N SER A 190 18.56 12.39 -23.28
CA SER A 190 19.05 13.23 -24.38
C SER A 190 20.13 14.25 -23.96
N ASN A 191 20.12 14.68 -22.70
CA ASN A 191 21.12 15.60 -22.13
C ASN A 191 22.50 14.94 -21.90
N GLN A 192 22.56 13.61 -21.79
CA GLN A 192 23.77 12.83 -21.54
C GLN A 192 24.51 12.44 -22.83
N LEU A 193 23.87 12.63 -23.99
CA LEU A 193 24.44 12.23 -25.28
C LEU A 193 25.80 12.90 -25.58
N SER A 194 26.69 12.13 -26.17
CA SER A 194 27.97 12.57 -26.72
C SER A 194 27.78 13.44 -27.98
N TRP A 195 28.85 14.08 -28.47
CA TRP A 195 28.80 14.80 -29.75
C TRP A 195 28.56 13.86 -30.92
N ALA A 196 29.15 12.67 -30.93
CA ALA A 196 28.95 11.67 -31.97
C ALA A 196 27.52 11.14 -31.98
N GLU A 197 26.93 10.91 -30.81
CA GLU A 197 25.55 10.44 -30.66
C GLU A 197 24.55 11.51 -31.10
N ASN A 198 24.73 12.76 -30.66
CA ASN A 198 23.93 13.91 -31.12
C ASN A 198 24.03 14.11 -32.63
N ALA A 199 25.24 14.02 -33.21
CA ALA A 199 25.43 14.12 -34.65
C ALA A 199 24.77 12.97 -35.41
N THR A 200 24.78 11.76 -34.84
CA THR A 200 24.08 10.60 -35.40
C THR A 200 22.58 10.85 -35.42
N LEU A 201 21.99 11.27 -34.30
CA LEU A 201 20.56 11.56 -34.21
C LEU A 201 20.16 12.72 -35.12
N ALA A 202 20.96 13.77 -35.25
CA ALA A 202 20.66 14.90 -36.13
C ALA A 202 20.55 14.51 -37.61
N VAL A 203 21.23 13.44 -38.04
CA VAL A 203 21.22 12.97 -39.43
C VAL A 203 19.98 12.12 -39.77
N LEU A 204 19.39 11.46 -38.78
CA LEU A 204 18.33 10.45 -38.97
C LEU A 204 16.99 11.00 -39.47
N PRO A 205 16.47 12.18 -39.03
CA PRO A 205 15.17 12.69 -39.46
C PRO A 205 14.97 12.74 -40.98
N ASN A 206 16.03 13.08 -41.72
CA ASN A 206 16.00 13.13 -43.18
C ASN A 206 16.07 11.77 -43.87
N ALA A 207 16.59 10.74 -43.20
CA ALA A 207 16.68 9.39 -43.73
C ALA A 207 16.56 8.33 -42.61
N PRO A 208 15.36 8.15 -42.01
CA PRO A 208 15.19 7.35 -40.80
C PRO A 208 15.52 5.86 -40.99
N SER A 209 15.45 5.36 -42.23
CA SER A 209 15.81 3.98 -42.58
C SER A 209 17.31 3.66 -42.46
N LEU A 210 18.16 4.68 -42.28
CA LEU A 210 19.60 4.48 -42.12
C LEU A 210 20.00 3.86 -40.78
N ILE A 211 19.12 3.88 -39.79
CA ILE A 211 19.40 3.33 -38.46
C ILE A 211 19.52 1.80 -38.45
N TYR A 212 18.94 1.12 -39.45
CA TYR A 212 18.97 -0.34 -39.51
C TYR A 212 20.34 -0.88 -39.94
N PRO A 213 20.88 -1.90 -39.24
CA PRO A 213 22.21 -2.47 -39.54
C PRO A 213 22.38 -3.00 -40.97
N GLY A 214 23.63 -3.12 -41.42
CA GLY A 214 23.99 -3.65 -42.74
C GLY A 214 24.57 -2.59 -43.68
N LYS A 215 24.19 -2.62 -44.99
CA LYS A 215 24.72 -1.69 -46.01
C LYS A 215 24.44 -0.20 -45.71
N ASN A 216 23.49 0.09 -44.82
CA ASN A 216 23.14 1.46 -44.42
C ASN A 216 24.07 2.03 -43.35
N GLN A 217 24.75 1.19 -42.57
CA GLN A 217 25.61 1.61 -41.45
C GLN A 217 26.80 2.45 -41.94
N ILE A 218 27.42 2.05 -43.06
CA ILE A 218 28.49 2.82 -43.71
C ILE A 218 27.99 4.19 -44.17
N LYS A 219 26.76 4.27 -44.70
CA LYS A 219 26.17 5.53 -45.13
C LYS A 219 25.87 6.44 -43.95
N LEU A 220 25.35 5.90 -42.85
CA LEU A 220 25.09 6.64 -41.62
C LEU A 220 26.40 7.17 -41.03
N LEU A 221 27.43 6.33 -40.96
CA LEU A 221 28.76 6.67 -40.45
C LEU A 221 29.37 7.85 -41.22
N ASN A 222 29.36 7.76 -42.55
CA ASN A 222 29.89 8.81 -43.41
C ASN A 222 29.12 10.13 -43.26
N LYS A 223 27.79 10.08 -43.09
CA LYS A 223 26.98 11.29 -42.86
C LYS A 223 27.26 11.92 -41.49
N ARG A 224 27.33 11.09 -40.43
CA ARG A 224 27.69 11.54 -39.07
C ARG A 224 29.06 12.19 -39.07
N ASN A 225 30.09 11.51 -39.60
CA ASN A 225 31.46 12.00 -39.60
C ASN A 225 31.61 13.28 -40.42
N ARG A 226 30.83 13.43 -41.50
CA ARG A 226 30.76 14.68 -42.26
C ARG A 226 30.17 15.84 -41.45
N LEU A 227 29.14 15.59 -40.65
CA LEU A 227 28.58 16.60 -39.75
C LEU A 227 29.60 16.97 -38.66
N LEU A 228 30.26 15.99 -38.05
CA LEU A 228 31.31 16.22 -37.05
C LEU A 228 32.46 17.07 -37.63
N LEU A 229 32.90 16.76 -38.86
CA LEU A 229 33.94 17.55 -39.54
C LEU A 229 33.48 19.00 -39.75
N LYS A 230 32.22 19.20 -40.16
CA LYS A 230 31.65 20.55 -40.30
C LYS A 230 31.64 21.31 -38.96
N LEU A 231 31.27 20.65 -37.86
CA LEU A 231 31.26 21.27 -36.54
C LEU A 231 32.69 21.67 -36.09
N TYR A 232 33.69 20.88 -36.45
CA TYR A 232 35.10 21.20 -36.21
C TYR A 232 35.58 22.39 -37.06
N GLU A 233 35.30 22.40 -38.37
CA GLU A 233 35.66 23.51 -39.28
C GLU A 233 35.04 24.85 -38.84
N GLU A 234 33.80 24.81 -38.33
CA GLU A 234 33.08 25.97 -37.79
C GLU A 234 33.46 26.31 -36.33
N ARG A 235 34.47 25.62 -35.77
CA ARG A 235 35.01 25.82 -34.41
C ARG A 235 33.99 25.66 -33.28
N ILE A 236 32.97 24.81 -33.48
CA ILE A 236 32.01 24.45 -32.43
C ILE A 236 32.59 23.43 -31.46
N ILE A 237 33.37 22.50 -31.99
CA ILE A 237 34.13 21.50 -31.22
C ILE A 237 35.61 21.67 -31.50
N ASP A 238 36.46 21.35 -30.53
CA ASP A 238 37.91 21.35 -30.70
C ASP A 238 38.42 20.07 -31.38
N GLN A 239 39.70 20.04 -31.71
CA GLN A 239 40.31 18.92 -32.42
C GLN A 239 40.22 17.61 -31.62
N GLN A 240 40.49 17.67 -30.30
CA GLN A 240 40.42 16.49 -29.44
C GLN A 240 39.01 15.91 -29.39
N THR A 241 37.98 16.76 -29.22
CA THR A 241 36.58 16.32 -29.23
C THR A 241 36.19 15.73 -30.58
N TYR A 242 36.64 16.33 -31.69
CA TYR A 242 36.39 15.82 -33.04
C TYR A 242 36.98 14.41 -33.24
N GLU A 243 38.27 14.24 -32.91
CA GLU A 243 38.98 12.96 -33.03
C GLU A 243 38.32 11.87 -32.18
N LEU A 244 37.96 12.18 -30.93
CA LEU A 244 37.22 11.24 -30.07
C LEU A 244 35.83 10.90 -30.64
N SER A 245 35.11 11.89 -31.18
CA SER A 245 33.75 11.70 -31.69
C SER A 245 33.70 10.85 -32.96
N ILE A 246 34.72 10.90 -33.83
CA ILE A 246 34.74 10.07 -35.05
C ILE A 246 35.04 8.60 -34.73
N ASP A 247 35.78 8.34 -33.65
CA ASP A 247 36.14 7.01 -33.17
C ASP A 247 35.00 6.31 -32.43
N GLU A 248 34.02 7.06 -31.91
CA GLU A 248 32.82 6.48 -31.30
C GLU A 248 32.04 5.60 -32.30
N PRO A 249 31.59 4.40 -31.88
CA PRO A 249 30.84 3.51 -32.76
C PRO A 249 29.41 4.02 -32.99
N LEU A 250 28.78 3.54 -34.07
CA LEU A 250 27.36 3.75 -34.29
C LEU A 250 26.51 2.85 -33.38
N PRO A 251 25.26 3.23 -33.07
CA PRO A 251 24.35 2.38 -32.31
C PRO A 251 24.14 1.05 -33.03
N GLN A 252 24.07 -0.03 -32.23
CA GLN A 252 23.92 -1.40 -32.72
C GLN A 252 22.46 -1.86 -32.57
N LYS A 253 22.18 -2.71 -31.57
CA LYS A 253 20.83 -3.17 -31.25
C LYS A 253 20.12 -2.09 -30.42
N PRO A 254 18.82 -1.84 -30.65
CA PRO A 254 18.05 -0.97 -29.78
C PRO A 254 18.01 -1.48 -28.33
N TYR A 255 18.08 -0.55 -27.38
CA TYR A 255 17.91 -0.81 -25.95
C TYR A 255 16.44 -0.98 -25.60
N ASP A 256 16.17 -1.90 -24.69
CA ASP A 256 14.84 -2.02 -24.08
C ASP A 256 14.62 -0.86 -23.11
N LEU A 257 13.40 -0.36 -23.06
CA LEU A 257 13.04 0.68 -22.11
C LEU A 257 13.03 0.10 -20.70
N PRO A 258 13.49 0.87 -19.68
CA PRO A 258 13.35 0.47 -18.29
C PRO A 258 11.90 0.14 -17.96
N GLN A 259 11.69 -0.93 -17.19
CA GLN A 259 10.38 -1.34 -16.63
C GLN A 259 10.55 -1.54 -15.13
N ILE A 260 10.91 -0.46 -14.43
CA ILE A 260 11.28 -0.46 -13.01
C ILE A 260 10.02 -0.48 -12.12
N ALA A 261 8.94 0.19 -12.54
CA ALA A 261 7.66 0.23 -11.82
C ALA A 261 6.48 0.04 -12.79
N PRO A 262 6.35 -1.14 -13.44
CA PRO A 262 5.39 -1.37 -14.53
C PRO A 262 3.93 -1.20 -14.09
N HIS A 263 3.56 -1.65 -12.88
CA HIS A 263 2.19 -1.49 -12.37
C HIS A 263 1.85 -0.03 -12.05
N LEU A 264 2.82 0.74 -11.55
CA LEU A 264 2.64 2.19 -11.34
C LEU A 264 2.47 2.92 -12.68
N LEU A 265 3.21 2.51 -13.72
CA LEU A 265 3.05 3.03 -15.07
C LEU A 265 1.62 2.77 -15.59
N GLU A 266 1.09 1.56 -15.39
CA GLU A 266 -0.28 1.23 -15.80
C GLU A 266 -1.32 2.01 -14.99
N ARG A 267 -1.08 2.21 -13.69
CA ARG A 267 -1.92 3.08 -12.84
C ARG A 267 -1.95 4.52 -13.36
N ALA A 268 -0.79 5.10 -13.68
CA ALA A 268 -0.70 6.43 -14.25
C ALA A 268 -1.37 6.53 -15.63
N ALA A 269 -1.23 5.49 -16.47
CA ALA A 269 -1.88 5.42 -17.77
C ALA A 269 -3.41 5.37 -17.66
N LYS A 270 -3.96 4.60 -16.71
CA LYS A 270 -5.41 4.55 -16.45
C LYS A 270 -5.99 5.90 -16.05
N GLU A 271 -5.23 6.72 -15.31
CA GLU A 271 -5.67 8.06 -14.95
C GLU A 271 -5.63 9.03 -16.14
N LYS A 272 -4.50 9.07 -16.87
CA LYS A 272 -4.34 9.94 -18.04
C LYS A 272 -3.27 9.43 -19.00
N GLU A 273 -3.70 8.77 -20.07
CA GLU A 273 -2.81 8.30 -21.13
C GLU A 273 -2.10 9.46 -21.86
N GLY A 274 -0.91 9.17 -22.39
CA GLY A 274 -0.13 10.11 -23.20
C GLY A 274 0.45 11.28 -22.42
N THR A 275 0.73 11.08 -21.14
CA THR A 275 1.34 12.10 -20.27
C THR A 275 2.68 11.65 -19.71
N ARG A 276 3.52 12.64 -19.40
CA ARG A 276 4.74 12.45 -18.63
C ARG A 276 4.44 12.82 -17.19
N VAL A 277 4.63 11.89 -16.27
CA VAL A 277 4.34 12.08 -14.84
C VAL A 277 5.63 11.91 -14.05
N LYS A 278 6.05 12.98 -13.38
CA LYS A 278 7.12 12.91 -12.39
C LYS A 278 6.56 12.39 -11.07
N THR A 279 7.03 11.22 -10.64
CA THR A 279 6.50 10.52 -9.47
C THR A 279 7.31 10.84 -8.21
N THR A 280 6.82 10.40 -7.06
CA THR A 280 7.52 10.50 -5.76
C THR A 280 8.46 9.31 -5.49
N ILE A 281 8.53 8.36 -6.42
CA ILE A 281 9.35 7.15 -6.29
C ILE A 281 10.83 7.53 -6.22
N ASP A 282 11.51 7.00 -5.21
CA ASP A 282 12.96 7.12 -5.06
C ASP A 282 13.63 6.04 -5.92
N TYR A 283 14.41 6.47 -6.92
CA TYR A 283 14.98 5.56 -7.91
C TYR A 283 15.88 4.48 -7.28
N ALA A 284 16.72 4.87 -6.31
CA ALA A 284 17.67 3.94 -5.68
C ALA A 284 16.95 2.95 -4.76
N LEU A 285 15.98 3.42 -3.97
CA LEU A 285 15.17 2.57 -3.11
C LEU A 285 14.34 1.58 -3.93
N GLN A 286 13.64 2.04 -4.98
CA GLN A 286 12.80 1.19 -5.83
C GLN A 286 13.60 0.03 -6.44
N ASN A 287 14.79 0.30 -6.95
CA ASN A 287 15.64 -0.76 -7.52
C ASN A 287 16.06 -1.80 -6.47
N ARG A 288 16.40 -1.37 -5.24
CA ARG A 288 16.72 -2.30 -4.15
C ARG A 288 15.50 -3.10 -3.70
N VAL A 289 14.32 -2.49 -3.63
CA VAL A 289 13.06 -3.19 -3.33
C VAL A 289 12.70 -4.18 -4.43
N ASN A 290 12.91 -3.85 -5.72
CA ASN A 290 12.76 -4.79 -6.83
C ASN A 290 13.72 -5.99 -6.71
N GLN A 291 14.95 -5.78 -6.23
CA GLN A 291 15.89 -6.88 -5.98
C GLN A 291 15.41 -7.79 -4.84
N ILE A 292 14.89 -7.24 -3.75
CA ILE A 292 14.27 -8.00 -2.66
C ILE A 292 13.07 -8.80 -3.20
N ALA A 293 12.16 -8.16 -3.94
CA ALA A 293 11.01 -8.81 -4.56
C ALA A 293 11.43 -9.99 -5.45
N LYS A 294 12.45 -9.79 -6.30
CA LYS A 294 12.99 -10.84 -7.17
C LYS A 294 13.65 -11.98 -6.38
N TYR A 295 14.37 -11.67 -5.30
CA TYR A 295 14.98 -12.67 -4.44
C TYR A 295 13.93 -13.60 -3.82
N TYR A 296 12.93 -13.02 -3.15
CA TYR A 296 11.87 -13.79 -2.50
C TYR A 296 10.98 -14.54 -3.50
N TYR A 297 10.65 -13.92 -4.64
CA TYR A 297 9.93 -14.62 -5.72
C TYR A 297 10.64 -15.91 -6.16
N ASN A 298 11.97 -15.89 -6.33
CA ASN A 298 12.72 -17.07 -6.75
C ASN A 298 12.76 -18.19 -5.69
N GLN A 299 12.59 -17.85 -4.41
CA GLN A 299 12.46 -18.82 -3.33
C GLN A 299 11.03 -19.38 -3.28
N TYR A 300 10.03 -18.49 -3.31
CA TYR A 300 8.63 -18.83 -3.10
C TYR A 300 7.99 -19.59 -4.26
N LYS A 301 8.42 -19.33 -5.50
CA LYS A 301 7.91 -20.05 -6.68
C LYS A 301 8.17 -21.57 -6.62
N GLN A 302 9.18 -22.01 -5.86
CA GLN A 302 9.46 -23.45 -5.65
C GLN A 302 8.36 -24.15 -4.84
N ASN A 303 7.59 -23.37 -4.07
CA ASN A 303 6.41 -23.83 -3.33
C ASN A 303 5.11 -23.35 -3.99
N GLU A 304 5.16 -23.06 -5.29
CA GLU A 304 4.00 -22.65 -6.10
C GLU A 304 3.32 -21.37 -5.57
N VAL A 305 4.12 -20.46 -5.00
CA VAL A 305 3.71 -19.10 -4.61
C VAL A 305 4.38 -18.11 -5.55
N HIS A 306 3.58 -17.49 -6.42
CA HIS A 306 4.09 -16.80 -7.61
C HIS A 306 3.89 -15.29 -7.60
N ASN A 307 3.21 -14.71 -6.60
CA ASN A 307 2.94 -13.27 -6.55
C ASN A 307 3.31 -12.68 -5.18
N LEU A 308 3.80 -11.44 -5.20
CA LEU A 308 4.01 -10.62 -4.02
C LEU A 308 3.91 -9.14 -4.38
N ALA A 309 3.58 -8.29 -3.42
CA ALA A 309 3.55 -6.85 -3.57
C ALA A 309 4.20 -6.15 -2.39
N ILE A 310 4.84 -5.02 -2.67
CA ILE A 310 5.58 -4.21 -1.68
C ILE A 310 5.24 -2.74 -1.92
N LEU A 311 4.81 -2.06 -0.85
CA LEU A 311 4.52 -0.64 -0.87
C LEU A 311 5.27 0.06 0.28
N VAL A 312 5.97 1.15 -0.02
CA VAL A 312 6.72 1.95 0.96
C VAL A 312 6.24 3.39 0.93
N ILE A 313 5.82 3.91 2.08
CA ILE A 313 5.18 5.22 2.23
C ILE A 313 5.96 6.09 3.24
N ASP A 314 6.15 7.37 2.93
CA ASP A 314 6.56 8.39 3.91
C ASP A 314 5.33 8.94 4.66
N VAL A 315 5.38 8.82 5.98
CA VAL A 315 4.29 9.20 6.91
C VAL A 315 4.06 10.72 6.91
N SER A 316 5.06 11.54 6.64
CA SER A 316 4.94 13.00 6.78
C SER A 316 4.16 13.66 5.63
N ASN A 317 4.29 13.14 4.43
CA ASN A 317 3.74 13.73 3.19
C ASN A 317 2.89 12.75 2.38
N ARG A 318 2.63 11.53 2.89
CA ARG A 318 1.85 10.47 2.22
C ARG A 318 2.45 10.00 0.89
N ASN A 319 3.70 10.35 0.60
CA ASN A 319 4.33 10.00 -0.65
C ASN A 319 4.67 8.51 -0.71
N VAL A 320 4.34 7.88 -1.83
CA VAL A 320 4.77 6.54 -2.20
C VAL A 320 6.23 6.64 -2.63
N MET A 321 7.13 6.05 -1.86
CA MET A 321 8.56 6.04 -2.13
C MET A 321 9.00 4.85 -2.98
N SER A 322 8.28 3.73 -2.87
CA SER A 322 8.48 2.53 -3.68
C SER A 322 7.16 1.81 -3.92
N TYR A 323 6.96 1.33 -5.15
CA TYR A 323 5.76 0.65 -5.63
C TYR A 323 6.12 -0.63 -6.40
N VAL A 324 5.88 -1.79 -5.81
CA VAL A 324 5.98 -3.10 -6.48
C VAL A 324 4.59 -3.74 -6.48
N GLY A 325 3.88 -3.59 -7.59
CA GLY A 325 2.50 -4.08 -7.74
C GLY A 325 2.39 -5.60 -7.86
N ASN A 326 3.44 -6.26 -8.37
CA ASN A 326 3.54 -7.71 -8.42
C ASN A 326 5.02 -8.14 -8.50
N SER A 327 5.27 -9.41 -8.24
CA SER A 327 6.55 -10.07 -8.47
C SER A 327 6.93 -10.08 -9.96
N PRO A 328 8.21 -10.31 -10.30
CA PRO A 328 8.66 -10.46 -11.69
C PRO A 328 8.28 -11.85 -12.25
N THR A 329 7.00 -12.18 -12.20
CA THR A 329 6.42 -13.44 -12.70
C THR A 329 5.99 -13.34 -14.16
N ASP A 330 5.34 -14.38 -14.67
CA ASP A 330 4.95 -14.51 -16.07
C ASP A 330 3.42 -14.38 -16.30
N ASN A 331 3.00 -14.54 -17.56
CA ASN A 331 1.60 -14.42 -17.96
C ASN A 331 0.72 -15.50 -17.32
N ASP A 332 1.24 -16.72 -17.15
CA ASP A 332 0.49 -17.85 -16.58
C ASP A 332 0.16 -17.59 -15.10
N HIS A 333 1.00 -16.79 -14.44
CA HIS A 333 0.86 -16.38 -13.04
C HIS A 333 0.43 -14.91 -12.88
N GLN A 334 -0.31 -14.37 -13.86
CA GLN A 334 -1.00 -13.08 -13.76
C GLN A 334 -0.07 -11.88 -13.46
N LYS A 335 1.11 -11.81 -14.08
CA LYS A 335 2.10 -10.74 -13.86
C LYS A 335 1.54 -9.31 -13.97
N ASP A 336 0.51 -9.11 -14.80
CA ASP A 336 -0.05 -7.78 -15.10
C ASP A 336 -1.09 -7.33 -14.06
N VAL A 337 -1.51 -8.23 -13.15
CA VAL A 337 -2.39 -7.87 -12.03
C VAL A 337 -1.59 -7.06 -11.01
N ASP A 338 -2.04 -5.82 -10.78
CA ASP A 338 -1.55 -4.99 -9.69
C ASP A 338 -2.21 -5.39 -8.37
N ILE A 339 -1.46 -6.06 -7.50
CA ILE A 339 -1.98 -6.58 -6.24
C ILE A 339 -2.17 -5.47 -5.19
N ILE A 340 -1.52 -4.32 -5.35
CA ILE A 340 -1.59 -3.24 -4.35
C ILE A 340 -3.02 -2.72 -4.19
N ASP A 341 -3.77 -2.62 -5.29
CA ASP A 341 -5.16 -2.16 -5.33
C ASP A 341 -6.17 -3.33 -5.39
N ALA A 342 -5.70 -4.58 -5.42
CA ALA A 342 -6.58 -5.74 -5.50
C ALA A 342 -7.17 -6.09 -4.12
N PRO A 343 -8.50 -6.34 -4.02
CA PRO A 343 -9.11 -6.81 -2.78
C PRO A 343 -8.62 -8.22 -2.45
N ARG A 344 -8.20 -8.40 -1.21
CA ARG A 344 -7.67 -9.66 -0.67
C ARG A 344 -8.16 -9.84 0.77
N SER A 345 -8.37 -11.09 1.19
CA SER A 345 -8.83 -11.37 2.56
C SER A 345 -7.84 -10.77 3.57
N THR A 346 -8.36 -9.98 4.50
CA THR A 346 -7.55 -9.22 5.48
C THR A 346 -6.85 -10.11 6.50
N GLY A 347 -7.27 -11.37 6.64
CA GLY A 347 -6.83 -12.25 7.72
C GLY A 347 -6.91 -11.56 9.09
N SER A 348 -5.80 -11.53 9.82
CA SER A 348 -5.72 -10.89 11.15
C SER A 348 -5.26 -9.43 11.15
N ILE A 349 -5.16 -8.77 9.98
CA ILE A 349 -4.57 -7.41 9.89
C ILE A 349 -5.47 -6.32 10.49
N LEU A 350 -6.76 -6.59 10.69
CA LEU A 350 -7.73 -5.66 11.29
C LEU A 350 -7.70 -5.66 12.84
N LYS A 351 -7.05 -6.64 13.48
CA LYS A 351 -6.98 -6.74 14.96
C LYS A 351 -6.43 -5.49 15.66
N PRO A 352 -5.37 -4.82 15.15
CA PRO A 352 -4.90 -3.56 15.74
C PRO A 352 -5.95 -2.44 15.71
N LEU A 353 -6.80 -2.39 14.68
CA LEU A 353 -7.85 -1.36 14.59
C LEU A 353 -8.93 -1.60 15.63
N LEU A 354 -9.33 -2.86 15.85
CA LEU A 354 -10.28 -3.21 16.92
C LEU A 354 -9.69 -2.91 18.30
N TYR A 355 -8.47 -3.37 18.56
CA TYR A 355 -7.79 -3.11 19.83
C TYR A 355 -7.65 -1.61 20.10
N GLY A 356 -7.20 -0.84 19.10
CA GLY A 356 -7.11 0.61 19.19
C GLY A 356 -8.46 1.28 19.45
N ALA A 357 -9.54 0.85 18.78
CA ALA A 357 -10.88 1.37 18.99
C ALA A 357 -11.43 1.09 20.40
N MET A 358 -11.22 -0.13 20.93
CA MET A 358 -11.65 -0.47 22.29
C MET A 358 -10.87 0.29 23.37
N LEU A 359 -9.56 0.50 23.18
CA LEU A 359 -8.77 1.38 24.03
C LEU A 359 -9.31 2.82 23.99
N ASP A 360 -9.60 3.29 22.77
CA ASP A 360 -10.03 4.66 22.50
C ASP A 360 -11.43 4.99 23.04
N ASP A 361 -12.30 3.99 23.16
CA ASP A 361 -13.61 4.14 23.80
C ASP A 361 -13.62 3.84 25.30
N GLY A 362 -12.48 3.39 25.85
CA GLY A 362 -12.36 3.07 27.28
C GLY A 362 -13.05 1.77 27.68
N GLU A 363 -13.30 0.86 26.74
CA GLU A 363 -13.84 -0.48 27.04
C GLU A 363 -12.73 -1.47 27.43
N LEU A 364 -11.49 -1.17 27.05
CA LEU A 364 -10.34 -2.04 27.24
C LEU A 364 -9.14 -1.24 27.78
N LEU A 365 -8.33 -1.86 28.64
CA LEU A 365 -6.99 -1.38 28.98
C LEU A 365 -5.95 -2.38 28.48
N PRO A 366 -4.69 -1.95 28.22
CA PRO A 366 -3.65 -2.83 27.69
C PRO A 366 -3.44 -4.14 28.44
N ASN A 367 -3.51 -4.11 29.77
CA ASN A 367 -3.29 -5.29 30.60
C ASN A 367 -4.58 -6.05 30.94
N THR A 368 -5.75 -5.55 30.56
CA THR A 368 -7.04 -6.20 30.83
C THR A 368 -7.01 -7.64 30.35
N LEU A 369 -7.34 -8.58 31.23
CA LEU A 369 -7.44 -9.98 30.87
C LEU A 369 -8.63 -10.21 29.95
N VAL A 370 -8.36 -10.83 28.81
CA VAL A 370 -9.35 -11.31 27.85
C VAL A 370 -9.34 -12.83 27.84
N ALA A 371 -10.51 -13.42 27.59
CA ALA A 371 -10.68 -14.86 27.61
C ALA A 371 -10.04 -15.54 26.40
N ASP A 372 -9.33 -16.64 26.65
CA ASP A 372 -8.80 -17.53 25.61
C ASP A 372 -9.17 -18.98 25.96
N VAL A 373 -10.43 -19.33 25.70
CA VAL A 373 -11.03 -20.62 26.08
C VAL A 373 -11.82 -21.21 24.91
N PRO A 374 -12.08 -22.53 24.87
CA PRO A 374 -12.95 -23.12 23.86
C PRO A 374 -14.29 -22.40 23.77
N THR A 375 -14.54 -21.82 22.61
CA THR A 375 -15.66 -20.90 22.36
C THR A 375 -16.46 -21.38 21.16
N GLN A 376 -17.78 -21.38 21.29
CA GLN A 376 -18.71 -21.65 20.20
C GLN A 376 -19.84 -20.62 20.28
N ILE A 377 -20.08 -19.89 19.19
CA ILE A 377 -21.06 -18.80 19.12
C ILE A 377 -21.98 -19.08 17.94
N ALA A 378 -23.24 -19.44 18.18
CA ALA A 378 -24.23 -19.72 17.13
C ALA A 378 -23.73 -20.69 16.04
N GLY A 379 -23.00 -21.74 16.43
CA GLY A 379 -22.41 -22.73 15.52
C GLY A 379 -21.00 -22.38 14.99
N TYR A 380 -20.57 -21.12 15.10
CA TYR A 380 -19.21 -20.70 14.76
C TYR A 380 -18.22 -21.10 15.86
N THR A 381 -17.16 -21.82 15.50
CA THR A 381 -16.15 -22.34 16.44
C THR A 381 -14.76 -21.82 16.05
N PRO A 382 -14.38 -20.60 16.48
CA PRO A 382 -13.06 -20.06 16.18
C PRO A 382 -11.98 -20.88 16.87
N GLN A 383 -10.83 -21.03 16.21
CA GLN A 383 -9.67 -21.74 16.76
C GLN A 383 -8.42 -20.85 16.67
N ASN A 384 -7.57 -20.95 17.69
CA ASN A 384 -6.23 -20.38 17.62
C ASN A 384 -5.38 -21.16 16.62
N PHE A 385 -4.39 -20.50 16.01
CA PHE A 385 -3.53 -21.12 15.02
C PHE A 385 -2.77 -22.35 15.56
N ASN A 386 -2.37 -22.30 16.83
CA ASN A 386 -1.67 -23.39 17.53
C ASN A 386 -2.61 -24.41 18.20
N LEU A 387 -3.93 -24.23 18.10
CA LEU A 387 -4.96 -25.09 18.72
C LEU A 387 -4.88 -25.24 20.25
N THR A 388 -4.17 -24.34 20.95
CA THR A 388 -4.12 -24.30 22.42
C THR A 388 -4.92 -23.12 22.98
N PHE A 389 -5.15 -23.15 24.29
CA PHE A 389 -5.91 -22.16 25.03
C PHE A 389 -5.17 -21.77 26.32
N ASP A 390 -5.10 -20.47 26.59
CA ASP A 390 -4.37 -19.93 27.74
C ASP A 390 -5.28 -19.56 28.93
N GLY A 391 -6.61 -19.68 28.76
CA GLY A 391 -7.61 -19.35 29.77
C GLY A 391 -7.89 -17.85 29.84
N ALA A 392 -6.91 -17.08 30.29
CA ALA A 392 -6.98 -15.62 30.37
C ALA A 392 -5.63 -14.99 29.99
N VAL A 393 -5.65 -14.00 29.10
CA VAL A 393 -4.43 -13.38 28.55
C VAL A 393 -4.57 -11.86 28.58
N PRO A 394 -3.52 -11.10 28.93
CA PRO A 394 -3.55 -9.64 28.79
C PRO A 394 -3.83 -9.21 27.34
N ALA A 395 -4.69 -8.21 27.15
CA ALA A 395 -5.16 -7.82 25.82
C ALA A 395 -4.03 -7.42 24.85
N HIS A 396 -3.03 -6.67 25.31
CA HIS A 396 -1.84 -6.33 24.50
C HIS A 396 -1.09 -7.60 24.04
N ARG A 397 -1.01 -8.63 24.89
CA ARG A 397 -0.38 -9.91 24.52
C ARG A 397 -1.23 -10.68 23.53
N ALA A 398 -2.55 -10.68 23.69
CA ALA A 398 -3.47 -11.31 22.74
C ALA A 398 -3.31 -10.71 21.33
N LEU A 399 -3.13 -9.39 21.23
CA LEU A 399 -2.80 -8.72 19.96
C LEU A 399 -1.40 -9.12 19.45
N SER A 400 -0.37 -9.07 20.31
CA SER A 400 1.02 -9.38 19.92
C SER A 400 1.21 -10.82 19.43
N ARG A 401 0.50 -11.77 20.02
CA ARG A 401 0.46 -13.19 19.61
C ARG A 401 -0.60 -13.47 18.55
N SER A 402 -1.38 -12.46 18.17
CA SER A 402 -2.43 -12.55 17.16
C SER A 402 -3.47 -13.65 17.44
N LEU A 403 -3.82 -13.87 18.71
CA LEU A 403 -4.77 -14.92 19.10
C LEU A 403 -6.14 -14.67 18.47
N ASN A 404 -6.82 -15.73 18.03
CA ASN A 404 -8.07 -15.64 17.29
C ASN A 404 -9.27 -15.52 18.21
N ILE A 405 -9.32 -16.36 19.25
CA ILE A 405 -10.46 -16.42 20.17
C ILE A 405 -10.63 -15.11 20.95
N PRO A 406 -9.58 -14.54 21.58
CA PRO A 406 -9.72 -13.25 22.24
C PRO A 406 -10.17 -12.13 21.29
N ALA A 407 -9.68 -12.12 20.03
CA ALA A 407 -10.08 -11.11 19.05
C ALA A 407 -11.56 -11.21 18.67
N VAL A 408 -12.09 -12.43 18.54
CA VAL A 408 -13.52 -12.67 18.28
C VAL A 408 -14.37 -12.26 19.46
N LEU A 409 -13.97 -12.60 20.68
CA LEU A 409 -14.69 -12.21 21.90
C LEU A 409 -14.66 -10.69 22.13
N MET A 410 -13.52 -10.04 21.87
CA MET A 410 -13.40 -8.58 21.89
C MET A 410 -14.32 -7.93 20.84
N LEU A 411 -14.41 -8.48 19.63
CA LEU A 411 -15.34 -7.97 18.61
C LEU A 411 -16.80 -8.16 19.03
N GLN A 412 -17.11 -9.29 19.69
CA GLN A 412 -18.45 -9.55 20.20
C GLN A 412 -18.84 -8.56 21.30
N GLU A 413 -17.92 -8.24 22.20
CA GLU A 413 -18.12 -7.27 23.29
C GLU A 413 -18.25 -5.84 22.76
N PHE A 414 -17.34 -5.42 21.87
CA PHE A 414 -17.36 -4.09 21.26
C PHE A 414 -18.55 -3.90 20.29
N GLY A 415 -19.01 -4.99 19.68
CA GLY A 415 -20.10 -5.02 18.73
C GLY A 415 -19.63 -4.89 17.26
N VAL A 416 -20.14 -5.79 16.42
CA VAL A 416 -19.79 -5.85 14.98
C VAL A 416 -20.21 -4.57 14.24
N ASN A 417 -21.41 -4.05 14.51
CA ASN A 417 -21.91 -2.82 13.90
C ASN A 417 -21.01 -1.61 14.22
N LYS A 418 -20.68 -1.45 15.51
CA LYS A 418 -19.81 -0.37 15.98
C LYS A 418 -18.43 -0.46 15.35
N PHE A 419 -17.83 -1.65 15.31
CA PHE A 419 -16.54 -1.83 14.65
C PHE A 419 -16.59 -1.56 13.15
N TYR A 420 -17.65 -2.02 12.48
CA TYR A 420 -17.85 -1.73 11.07
C TYR A 420 -17.93 -0.23 10.79
N GLU A 421 -18.67 0.53 11.60
CA GLU A 421 -18.75 2.00 11.48
C GLU A 421 -17.37 2.67 11.66
N GLU A 422 -16.55 2.20 12.60
CA GLU A 422 -15.17 2.66 12.73
C GLU A 422 -14.33 2.36 11.48
N LEU A 423 -14.45 1.14 10.91
CA LEU A 423 -13.76 0.77 9.66
C LEU A 423 -14.17 1.66 8.47
N GLN A 424 -15.45 2.08 8.40
CA GLN A 424 -15.92 2.99 7.36
C GLN A 424 -15.28 4.38 7.46
N LYS A 425 -15.00 4.88 8.68
CA LYS A 425 -14.27 6.16 8.86
C LYS A 425 -12.86 6.11 8.30
N PHE A 426 -12.21 4.94 8.38
CA PHE A 426 -10.91 4.73 7.76
C PHE A 426 -10.98 4.71 6.24
N LYS A 427 -12.16 4.60 5.61
CA LYS A 427 -12.37 4.53 4.15
C LYS A 427 -11.68 3.33 3.47
N LEU A 428 -11.80 2.14 4.08
CA LEU A 428 -11.36 0.89 3.46
C LEU A 428 -12.38 0.47 2.39
N ARG A 429 -12.07 0.69 1.11
CA ARG A 429 -13.07 0.67 0.02
C ARG A 429 -13.71 -0.69 -0.24
N ASP A 430 -13.00 -1.78 0.05
CA ASP A 430 -13.47 -3.15 -0.19
C ASP A 430 -14.25 -3.77 0.99
N ILE A 431 -14.28 -3.10 2.14
CA ILE A 431 -15.16 -3.48 3.26
C ILE A 431 -16.54 -2.85 3.01
N ASN A 432 -17.29 -3.46 2.08
CA ASN A 432 -18.51 -2.89 1.52
C ASN A 432 -19.78 -3.73 1.72
N LYS A 433 -19.69 -4.85 2.46
CA LYS A 433 -20.86 -5.66 2.83
C LYS A 433 -21.44 -5.21 4.17
N THR A 434 -22.68 -5.62 4.45
CA THR A 434 -23.34 -5.27 5.71
C THR A 434 -22.65 -5.93 6.91
N PRO A 435 -22.74 -5.35 8.12
CA PRO A 435 -22.21 -5.96 9.34
C PRO A 435 -22.72 -7.39 9.57
N ASP A 436 -24.01 -7.65 9.29
CA ASP A 436 -24.62 -8.98 9.42
C ASP A 436 -24.00 -10.01 8.45
N HIS A 437 -23.55 -9.58 7.28
CA HIS A 437 -22.87 -10.45 6.33
C HIS A 437 -21.50 -10.89 6.86
N TYR A 438 -20.71 -9.97 7.42
CA TYR A 438 -19.40 -10.29 7.96
C TYR A 438 -19.46 -11.02 9.30
N GLY A 439 -20.38 -10.60 10.18
CA GLY A 439 -20.49 -11.09 11.55
C GLY A 439 -19.15 -11.07 12.30
N LEU A 440 -18.94 -12.07 13.16
CA LEU A 440 -17.69 -12.20 13.92
C LEU A 440 -16.49 -12.61 13.06
N SER A 441 -16.71 -13.11 11.84
CA SER A 441 -15.62 -13.47 10.94
C SER A 441 -14.86 -12.23 10.41
N LEU A 442 -15.44 -11.04 10.54
CA LEU A 442 -14.84 -9.75 10.17
C LEU A 442 -13.40 -9.61 10.69
N ILE A 443 -13.17 -9.97 11.96
CA ILE A 443 -11.85 -9.79 12.62
C ILE A 443 -10.82 -10.86 12.25
N LEU A 444 -11.24 -11.93 11.58
CA LEU A 444 -10.41 -13.09 11.21
C LEU A 444 -10.27 -13.25 9.68
N GLY A 445 -10.63 -12.23 8.91
CA GLY A 445 -10.42 -12.21 7.46
C GLY A 445 -11.65 -12.54 6.63
N GLY A 446 -12.85 -12.49 7.22
CA GLY A 446 -14.12 -12.58 6.48
C GLY A 446 -14.39 -11.37 5.58
N ALA A 447 -13.65 -10.27 5.75
CA ALA A 447 -13.68 -9.11 4.87
C ALA A 447 -12.39 -8.97 4.05
N GLU A 448 -12.53 -8.34 2.90
CA GLU A 448 -11.43 -8.02 1.98
C GLU A 448 -11.01 -6.56 2.12
N SER A 449 -9.72 -6.30 1.87
CA SER A 449 -9.14 -4.96 1.76
C SER A 449 -7.95 -5.01 0.80
N ASN A 450 -7.35 -3.86 0.52
CA ASN A 450 -6.22 -3.73 -0.38
C ASN A 450 -5.01 -3.10 0.35
N LEU A 451 -3.81 -3.30 -0.20
CA LEU A 451 -2.57 -2.84 0.43
C LEU A 451 -2.50 -1.32 0.50
N TRP A 452 -3.06 -0.62 -0.49
CA TRP A 452 -3.11 0.85 -0.55
C TRP A 452 -3.86 1.45 0.65
N ASP A 453 -5.10 1.03 0.87
CA ASP A 453 -5.99 1.55 1.92
C ASP A 453 -5.48 1.19 3.32
N LEU A 454 -4.93 -0.02 3.48
CA LEU A 454 -4.31 -0.43 4.73
C LEU A 454 -3.05 0.41 5.03
N CYS A 455 -2.16 0.60 4.05
CA CYS A 455 -0.98 1.45 4.25
C CYS A 455 -1.36 2.92 4.53
N ARG A 456 -2.40 3.44 3.87
CA ARG A 456 -2.96 4.78 4.15
C ARG A 456 -3.43 4.88 5.60
N THR A 457 -4.13 3.85 6.09
CA THR A 457 -4.63 3.80 7.46
C THR A 457 -3.49 3.85 8.48
N TYR A 458 -2.45 3.03 8.28
CA TYR A 458 -1.28 3.02 9.16
C TYR A 458 -0.50 4.34 9.08
N ALA A 459 -0.39 4.95 7.91
CA ALA A 459 0.25 6.26 7.75
C ALA A 459 -0.51 7.36 8.50
N GLY A 460 -1.85 7.34 8.43
CA GLY A 460 -2.72 8.22 9.21
C GLY A 460 -2.53 8.06 10.71
N MET A 461 -2.55 6.82 11.21
CA MET A 461 -2.31 6.53 12.63
C MET A 461 -0.92 7.02 13.10
N SER A 462 0.14 6.70 12.35
CA SER A 462 1.51 7.10 12.71
C SER A 462 1.70 8.61 12.70
N SER A 463 1.11 9.28 11.71
CA SER A 463 1.18 10.73 11.57
C SER A 463 0.32 11.44 12.63
N THR A 464 -0.79 10.85 13.08
CA THR A 464 -1.58 11.32 14.22
C THR A 464 -0.71 11.45 15.48
N VAL A 465 0.01 10.38 15.85
CA VAL A 465 0.88 10.38 17.04
C VAL A 465 2.01 11.39 16.90
N ASN A 466 2.66 11.44 15.72
CA ASN A 466 3.74 12.38 15.46
C ASN A 466 3.28 13.84 15.56
N TYR A 467 2.16 14.17 14.92
CA TYR A 467 1.63 15.52 14.88
C TYR A 467 1.15 15.96 16.26
N PHE A 468 0.39 15.10 16.96
CA PHE A 468 -0.10 15.37 18.31
C PHE A 468 1.04 15.76 19.27
N ASN A 469 2.15 15.01 19.24
CA ASN A 469 3.31 15.30 20.08
C ASN A 469 4.04 16.61 19.70
N ARG A 470 4.16 16.91 18.40
CA ARG A 470 4.85 18.12 17.92
C ARG A 470 4.01 19.39 18.09
N ASN A 471 2.69 19.27 18.03
CA ASN A 471 1.74 20.38 18.03
C ASN A 471 0.96 20.49 19.35
N GLN A 472 1.62 20.21 20.48
CA GLN A 472 1.09 20.44 21.82
C GLN A 472 -0.28 19.80 22.08
N GLY A 473 -0.56 18.64 21.51
CA GLY A 473 -1.81 17.90 21.70
C GLY A 473 -2.94 18.27 20.74
N LYS A 474 -2.63 18.93 19.61
CA LYS A 474 -3.60 19.18 18.53
C LYS A 474 -3.65 18.02 17.53
N TYR A 475 -4.78 17.88 16.88
CA TYR A 475 -5.06 16.95 15.79
C TYR A 475 -5.25 17.70 14.47
N ARG A 476 -5.37 16.97 13.35
CA ARG A 476 -5.72 17.52 12.04
C ARG A 476 -7.04 16.96 11.51
N THR A 477 -7.82 17.82 10.89
CA THR A 477 -9.18 17.48 10.39
C THR A 477 -9.18 16.48 9.23
N LYS A 478 -8.13 16.41 8.41
CA LYS A 478 -7.98 15.45 7.29
C LYS A 478 -6.73 14.58 7.42
N GLU A 479 -6.48 14.08 8.62
CA GLU A 479 -5.31 13.26 8.95
C GLU A 479 -5.17 12.01 8.06
N PHE A 480 -6.28 11.33 7.74
CA PHE A 480 -6.30 10.09 6.95
C PHE A 480 -6.49 10.31 5.43
N THR A 481 -5.96 11.42 4.91
CA THR A 481 -5.95 11.77 3.48
C THR A 481 -5.25 10.71 2.59
N GLU A 482 -5.49 10.79 1.28
CA GLU A 482 -5.02 9.80 0.31
C GLU A 482 -3.49 9.73 0.19
N LEU A 483 -3.00 8.56 -0.23
CA LEU A 483 -1.60 8.39 -0.60
C LEU A 483 -1.32 9.07 -1.95
N ASN A 484 -0.09 9.53 -2.12
CA ASN A 484 0.31 10.28 -3.29
C ASN A 484 1.53 9.64 -3.96
N TYR A 485 1.48 9.52 -5.29
CA TYR A 485 2.65 9.12 -6.08
C TYR A 485 3.14 10.21 -7.04
N LYS A 486 2.47 11.38 -7.12
CA LYS A 486 2.81 12.47 -8.04
C LYS A 486 3.61 13.56 -7.33
N ASN A 487 4.72 14.00 -7.92
CA ASN A 487 5.64 14.91 -7.24
C ASN A 487 5.10 16.34 -7.07
N ASP A 488 4.11 16.74 -7.86
CA ASP A 488 3.46 18.06 -7.85
C ASP A 488 2.24 18.12 -6.91
N PHE A 489 1.91 17.03 -6.23
CA PHE A 489 0.77 16.98 -5.33
C PHE A 489 1.14 17.48 -3.94
N GLU A 490 0.44 18.52 -3.49
CA GLU A 490 0.48 18.98 -2.11
C GLU A 490 -0.58 18.27 -1.29
N VAL A 491 -0.16 17.59 -0.23
CA VAL A 491 -1.10 16.97 0.71
C VAL A 491 -1.82 18.04 1.52
N ASP A 492 -3.15 17.97 1.49
CA ASP A 492 -4.03 18.71 2.39
C ASP A 492 -4.39 17.84 3.61
N PHE A 493 -3.85 18.21 4.78
CA PHE A 493 -4.21 17.62 6.07
C PHE A 493 -5.36 18.35 6.78
N GLY A 494 -5.89 19.42 6.18
CA GLY A 494 -6.88 20.29 6.78
C GLY A 494 -6.35 21.10 7.96
N ASP A 495 -7.27 21.68 8.73
CA ASP A 495 -6.97 22.57 9.84
C ASP A 495 -6.62 21.83 11.15
N GLU A 496 -6.01 22.57 12.08
CA GLU A 496 -5.80 22.14 13.47
C GLU A 496 -7.14 21.97 14.21
N SER A 497 -7.22 20.94 15.04
CA SER A 497 -8.42 20.58 15.81
C SER A 497 -8.05 20.09 17.20
N ASP A 498 -8.87 20.43 18.20
CA ASP A 498 -8.81 19.81 19.53
C ASP A 498 -9.52 18.45 19.58
N GLN A 499 -10.35 18.15 18.58
CA GLN A 499 -11.04 16.89 18.43
C GLN A 499 -10.20 15.91 17.62
N LYS A 500 -10.08 14.68 18.12
CA LYS A 500 -9.47 13.57 17.39
C LYS A 500 -10.26 13.26 16.12
N ASN A 501 -9.58 12.75 15.10
CA ASN A 501 -10.18 12.44 13.80
C ASN A 501 -10.93 11.09 13.83
N ILE A 502 -10.19 10.00 14.07
CA ILE A 502 -10.74 8.65 14.18
C ILE A 502 -10.37 8.05 15.54
N LEU A 503 -9.08 7.82 15.78
CA LEU A 503 -8.55 7.33 17.06
C LEU A 503 -7.69 8.40 17.75
N GLY A 504 -7.65 8.38 19.08
CA GLY A 504 -6.78 9.23 19.89
C GLY A 504 -5.32 8.80 19.80
N ALA A 505 -4.40 9.76 19.96
CA ALA A 505 -2.96 9.52 19.92
C ALA A 505 -2.50 8.51 20.98
N GLY A 506 -3.08 8.55 22.19
CA GLY A 506 -2.78 7.63 23.29
C GLY A 506 -3.14 6.18 22.96
N SER A 507 -4.32 5.98 22.39
CA SER A 507 -4.83 4.67 21.95
C SER A 507 -3.98 4.08 20.82
N ILE A 508 -3.59 4.90 19.85
CA ILE A 508 -2.69 4.49 18.76
C ILE A 508 -1.31 4.11 19.32
N TRP A 509 -0.74 4.93 20.20
CA TRP A 509 0.58 4.67 20.79
C TRP A 509 0.60 3.37 21.60
N LEU A 510 -0.44 3.11 22.42
CA LEU A 510 -0.57 1.85 23.17
C LEU A 510 -0.78 0.64 22.24
N THR A 511 -1.48 0.82 21.11
CA THR A 511 -1.60 -0.20 20.05
C THR A 511 -0.25 -0.51 19.43
N TYR A 512 0.55 0.50 19.11
CA TYR A 512 1.90 0.33 18.58
C TYR A 512 2.85 -0.34 19.58
N ASN A 513 2.75 -0.02 20.86
CA ASN A 513 3.53 -0.72 21.89
C ASN A 513 3.16 -2.20 22.00
N ALA A 514 1.88 -2.57 21.83
CA ALA A 514 1.48 -3.97 21.77
C ALA A 514 2.02 -4.67 20.51
N MET A 515 2.03 -3.96 19.37
CA MET A 515 2.55 -4.45 18.09
C MET A 515 4.08 -4.53 18.02
N GLU A 516 4.79 -3.71 18.79
CA GLU A 516 6.26 -3.81 18.93
C GLU A 516 6.66 -5.17 19.54
N GLN A 517 5.83 -5.71 20.43
CA GLN A 517 6.12 -6.95 21.16
C GLN A 517 5.92 -8.23 20.33
N VAL A 518 5.46 -8.13 19.08
CA VAL A 518 5.27 -9.28 18.19
C VAL A 518 6.63 -9.94 17.91
N ASN A 519 6.70 -11.27 18.05
CA ASN A 519 7.92 -12.05 17.85
C ASN A 519 8.41 -11.96 16.39
N ARG A 520 9.70 -11.66 16.22
CA ARG A 520 10.32 -11.53 14.88
C ARG A 520 10.54 -12.90 14.22
N PRO A 521 10.49 -13.00 12.88
CA PRO A 521 10.62 -14.28 12.16
C PRO A 521 11.96 -15.00 12.32
N GLU A 522 13.08 -14.28 12.52
CA GLU A 522 14.45 -14.84 12.54
C GLU A 522 15.30 -14.34 13.72
N GLY A 523 14.73 -14.25 14.93
CA GLY A 523 15.46 -13.73 16.10
C GLY A 523 15.17 -14.45 17.41
N ASP A 524 16.24 -14.68 18.16
CA ASP A 524 16.26 -15.02 19.59
C ASP A 524 15.29 -14.10 20.37
N GLU A 525 14.57 -14.64 21.36
CA GLU A 525 13.63 -13.85 22.21
C GLU A 525 14.34 -12.64 22.87
N ALA A 526 15.68 -12.68 22.90
CA ALA A 526 16.57 -11.64 23.35
C ALA A 526 16.67 -10.39 22.45
N TRP A 527 15.98 -10.31 21.30
CA TRP A 527 16.07 -9.13 20.43
C TRP A 527 15.70 -7.81 21.13
N LYS A 528 14.83 -7.88 22.14
CA LYS A 528 14.41 -6.77 23.00
C LYS A 528 15.56 -6.14 23.80
N PHE A 529 16.69 -6.84 23.94
CA PHE A 529 17.86 -6.38 24.68
C PHE A 529 18.96 -5.79 23.78
N TYR A 530 18.80 -5.81 22.46
CA TYR A 530 19.74 -5.15 21.55
C TYR A 530 19.29 -3.71 21.24
N ASP A 531 20.06 -2.73 21.71
CA ASP A 531 19.89 -1.29 21.39
C ASP A 531 19.98 -1.00 19.89
N SER A 532 20.58 -1.93 19.11
CA SER A 532 20.70 -1.86 17.66
C SER A 532 19.46 -2.36 16.90
N SER A 533 18.42 -2.86 17.58
CA SER A 533 17.22 -3.40 16.93
C SER A 533 16.32 -2.27 16.39
N LEU A 534 15.90 -2.40 15.13
CA LEU A 534 14.96 -1.47 14.50
C LEU A 534 13.61 -1.56 15.22
N LYS A 535 13.20 -0.51 15.95
CA LYS A 535 11.88 -0.47 16.59
C LYS A 535 10.78 -0.23 15.54
N ILE A 536 9.95 -1.23 15.32
CA ILE A 536 8.88 -1.24 14.31
C ILE A 536 7.61 -1.76 14.99
N ALA A 537 6.49 -1.04 14.86
CA ALA A 537 5.18 -1.57 15.18
C ALA A 537 4.67 -2.34 13.95
N TRP A 538 4.45 -3.64 14.05
CA TRP A 538 4.06 -4.44 12.89
C TRP A 538 3.02 -5.51 13.24
N LYS A 539 2.26 -5.92 12.21
CA LYS A 539 1.23 -6.93 12.34
C LYS A 539 1.23 -7.84 11.11
N THR A 540 1.04 -9.12 11.35
CA THR A 540 0.80 -10.14 10.32
C THR A 540 -0.67 -10.42 10.10
N GLY A 541 -1.01 -10.82 8.87
CA GLY A 541 -2.31 -11.38 8.51
C GLY A 541 -2.11 -12.70 7.77
N THR A 542 -2.96 -13.67 8.03
CA THR A 542 -3.02 -14.92 7.26
C THR A 542 -4.49 -15.24 7.06
N SER A 543 -4.91 -15.37 5.80
CA SER A 543 -6.30 -15.68 5.46
C SER A 543 -6.60 -17.18 5.61
N PHE A 544 -7.89 -17.51 5.67
CA PHE A 544 -8.34 -18.90 5.72
C PHE A 544 -7.91 -19.67 4.47
N GLY A 545 -7.45 -20.91 4.67
CA GLY A 545 -6.90 -21.74 3.58
C GLY A 545 -5.56 -21.24 3.05
N ASN A 546 -4.86 -20.36 3.78
CA ASN A 546 -3.52 -19.87 3.47
C ASN A 546 -3.41 -19.29 2.05
N ARG A 547 -4.35 -18.40 1.68
CA ARG A 547 -4.40 -17.75 0.36
C ARG A 547 -3.62 -16.44 0.32
N ASP A 548 -3.61 -15.73 1.44
CA ASP A 548 -3.04 -14.40 1.59
C ASP A 548 -2.15 -14.36 2.83
N ALA A 549 -0.90 -13.95 2.65
CA ALA A 549 0.00 -13.61 3.74
C ALA A 549 0.31 -12.11 3.70
N TRP A 550 0.00 -11.43 4.81
CA TRP A 550 0.23 -10.00 4.98
C TRP A 550 1.28 -9.74 6.03
N ALA A 551 2.04 -8.66 5.85
CA ALA A 551 2.79 -8.00 6.90
C ALA A 551 2.75 -6.49 6.67
N ILE A 552 2.26 -5.74 7.65
CA ILE A 552 2.27 -4.27 7.62
C ILE A 552 3.04 -3.80 8.85
N GLY A 553 4.02 -2.93 8.63
CA GLY A 553 4.85 -2.35 9.67
C GLY A 553 4.96 -0.85 9.53
N THR A 554 5.14 -0.17 10.67
CA THR A 554 5.31 1.28 10.72
C THR A 554 6.34 1.69 11.78
N ASN A 555 7.02 2.80 11.51
CA ASN A 555 7.77 3.57 12.49
C ASN A 555 7.38 5.06 12.38
N SER A 556 8.08 5.94 13.09
CA SER A 556 7.75 7.37 13.11
C SER A 556 7.89 8.08 11.75
N LYS A 557 8.48 7.46 10.72
CA LYS A 557 8.63 8.07 9.39
C LYS A 557 8.10 7.25 8.23
N TYR A 558 8.08 5.93 8.33
CA TYR A 558 7.79 5.04 7.22
C TYR A 558 6.72 4.01 7.56
N VAL A 559 5.85 3.74 6.60
CA VAL A 559 4.98 2.56 6.57
C VAL A 559 5.45 1.65 5.44
N VAL A 560 5.57 0.37 5.73
CA VAL A 560 5.85 -0.67 4.73
C VAL A 560 4.74 -1.70 4.79
N GLY A 561 4.12 -1.95 3.64
CA GLY A 561 3.12 -2.99 3.47
C GLY A 561 3.60 -4.08 2.51
N ILE A 562 3.41 -5.33 2.91
CA ILE A 562 3.73 -6.53 2.14
C ILE A 562 2.49 -7.40 2.00
N TRP A 563 2.28 -7.92 0.79
CA TRP A 563 1.39 -9.05 0.53
C TRP A 563 2.14 -10.14 -0.24
N VAL A 564 1.86 -11.40 0.07
CA VAL A 564 2.38 -12.58 -0.64
C VAL A 564 1.25 -13.59 -0.83
N GLY A 565 1.17 -14.20 -2.02
CA GLY A 565 0.18 -15.22 -2.34
C GLY A 565 0.14 -15.54 -3.83
N ASN A 566 -1.00 -16.04 -4.30
CA ASN A 566 -1.26 -16.23 -5.73
C ASN A 566 -2.40 -15.33 -6.17
N ALA A 567 -2.21 -14.61 -7.29
CA ALA A 567 -3.18 -13.65 -7.80
C ALA A 567 -4.55 -14.29 -8.12
N THR A 568 -4.55 -15.59 -8.42
CA THR A 568 -5.72 -16.44 -8.65
C THR A 568 -6.56 -16.70 -7.39
N GLY A 569 -6.02 -16.43 -6.20
CA GLY A 569 -6.65 -16.76 -4.92
C GLY A 569 -6.42 -18.20 -4.45
N GLU A 570 -5.54 -18.95 -5.12
CA GLU A 570 -5.17 -20.31 -4.74
C GLU A 570 -4.26 -20.33 -3.50
N GLY A 571 -4.64 -21.14 -2.50
CA GLY A 571 -3.91 -21.24 -1.23
C GLY A 571 -2.73 -22.21 -1.24
N ARG A 572 -1.78 -22.00 -0.33
CA ARG A 572 -0.60 -22.85 -0.13
C ARG A 572 -0.35 -23.09 1.36
N PRO A 573 -0.22 -24.35 1.84
CA PRO A 573 -0.05 -24.62 3.27
C PRO A 573 1.13 -23.90 3.94
N SER A 574 2.22 -23.67 3.22
CA SER A 574 3.42 -22.97 3.71
C SER A 574 3.27 -21.44 3.76
N LEU A 575 2.20 -20.89 3.18
CA LEU A 575 1.99 -19.44 3.08
C LEU A 575 1.41 -18.91 4.39
N THR A 576 2.25 -18.23 5.17
CA THR A 576 1.83 -17.55 6.39
C THR A 576 2.42 -16.14 6.46
N GLY A 577 1.74 -15.24 7.18
CA GLY A 577 2.23 -13.86 7.34
C GLY A 577 3.61 -13.79 8.01
N VAL A 578 3.87 -14.68 8.96
CA VAL A 578 5.14 -14.71 9.73
C VAL A 578 6.30 -15.27 8.90
N THR A 579 6.08 -16.33 8.13
CA THR A 579 7.16 -16.99 7.36
C THR A 579 7.33 -16.43 5.96
N SER A 580 6.30 -15.83 5.37
CA SER A 580 6.32 -15.39 3.96
C SER A 580 6.38 -13.87 3.80
N ALA A 581 5.56 -13.11 4.51
CA ALA A 581 5.47 -11.66 4.32
C ALA A 581 6.39 -10.86 5.26
N ALA A 582 6.53 -11.32 6.51
CA ALA A 582 7.32 -10.59 7.51
C ALA A 582 8.83 -10.51 7.20
N PRO A 583 9.52 -11.54 6.65
CA PRO A 583 10.93 -11.41 6.28
C PRO A 583 11.16 -10.28 5.27
N ILE A 584 10.30 -10.19 4.25
CA ILE A 584 10.32 -9.10 3.25
C ILE A 584 10.15 -7.75 3.93
N LEU A 585 9.22 -7.64 4.89
CA LEU A 585 8.98 -6.40 5.63
C LEU A 585 10.26 -5.91 6.32
N PHE A 586 10.96 -6.80 7.03
CA PHE A 586 12.19 -6.44 7.75
C PHE A 586 13.35 -6.11 6.81
N ASP A 587 13.50 -6.83 5.70
CA ASP A 587 14.52 -6.51 4.68
C ASP A 587 14.30 -5.14 4.05
N VAL A 588 13.04 -4.77 3.78
CA VAL A 588 12.71 -3.44 3.28
C VAL A 588 12.99 -2.38 4.33
N PHE A 589 12.64 -2.60 5.61
CA PHE A 589 13.00 -1.66 6.69
C PHE A 589 14.51 -1.52 6.88
N ASN A 590 15.31 -2.57 6.62
CA ASN A 590 16.77 -2.51 6.65
C ASN A 590 17.36 -1.59 5.56
N LEU A 591 16.63 -1.35 4.47
CA LEU A 591 17.02 -0.36 3.45
C LEU A 591 16.71 1.09 3.86
N LEU A 592 15.80 1.28 4.82
CA LEU A 592 15.32 2.59 5.23
C LEU A 592 16.18 3.19 6.36
N PRO A 593 16.29 4.53 6.43
CA PRO A 593 16.99 5.19 7.53
C PRO A 593 16.38 4.83 8.89
N ARG A 594 17.25 4.47 9.86
CA ARG A 594 16.81 4.17 11.23
C ARG A 594 16.07 5.35 11.85
N GLN A 595 14.97 5.06 12.53
CA GLN A 595 14.14 6.06 13.21
C GLN A 595 14.05 5.77 14.70
N ARG A 596 13.76 6.81 15.48
CA ARG A 596 13.39 6.66 16.89
C ARG A 596 11.97 6.11 17.01
N TRP A 597 11.68 5.49 18.14
CA TRP A 597 10.30 5.13 18.50
C TRP A 597 9.41 6.37 18.58
N PHE A 598 8.11 6.16 18.52
CA PHE A 598 7.13 7.22 18.70
C PHE A 598 7.23 7.84 20.10
N ASP A 599 7.26 9.16 20.17
CA ASP A 599 7.20 9.89 21.44
C ASP A 599 5.88 9.59 22.18
N THR A 600 5.93 9.56 23.51
CA THR A 600 4.75 9.28 24.33
C THR A 600 3.77 10.47 24.32
N PRO A 601 2.50 10.29 23.91
CA PRO A 601 1.50 11.36 23.86
C PRO A 601 0.91 11.66 25.25
N TYR A 602 1.70 12.25 26.14
CA TYR A 602 1.32 12.55 27.53
C TYR A 602 0.03 13.37 27.69
N LYS A 603 -0.37 14.15 26.69
CA LYS A 603 -1.63 14.94 26.73
C LYS A 603 -2.89 14.11 26.39
N ASP A 604 -2.73 12.92 25.81
CA ASP A 604 -3.82 11.99 25.50
C ASP A 604 -3.76 10.71 26.36
N LEU A 605 -2.88 10.72 27.36
CA LEU A 605 -2.62 9.62 28.27
C LEU A 605 -2.64 10.12 29.71
N GLU A 606 -2.96 9.23 30.62
CA GLU A 606 -2.85 9.48 32.06
C GLU A 606 -2.47 8.21 32.81
N GLU A 607 -1.90 8.37 34.00
CA GLU A 607 -1.60 7.23 34.87
C GLU A 607 -2.85 6.85 35.68
N ALA A 608 -3.19 5.56 35.68
CA ALA A 608 -4.19 4.99 36.57
C ALA A 608 -3.64 3.79 37.34
N GLY A 609 -4.20 3.58 38.54
CA GLY A 609 -3.95 2.38 39.33
C GLY A 609 -4.74 1.21 38.78
N VAL A 610 -4.06 0.28 38.11
CA VAL A 610 -4.65 -0.95 37.57
C VAL A 610 -4.28 -2.15 38.44
N CYS A 611 -5.15 -3.15 38.43
CA CYS A 611 -4.91 -4.40 39.13
C CYS A 611 -3.77 -5.16 38.46
N LYS A 612 -2.72 -5.51 39.22
CA LYS A 612 -1.53 -6.22 38.71
C LYS A 612 -1.88 -7.55 38.03
N LEU A 613 -2.88 -8.26 38.52
CA LEU A 613 -3.26 -9.59 38.03
C LEU A 613 -4.27 -9.53 36.89
N SER A 614 -5.27 -8.65 36.99
CA SER A 614 -6.37 -8.61 36.02
C SER A 614 -6.25 -7.53 34.95
N GLY A 615 -5.42 -6.52 35.18
CA GLY A 615 -5.23 -5.34 34.32
C GLY A 615 -6.40 -4.36 34.21
N TYR A 616 -7.59 -4.71 34.68
CA TYR A 616 -8.69 -3.77 34.95
C TYR A 616 -8.30 -2.67 35.95
N LEU A 617 -9.09 -1.59 36.02
CA LEU A 617 -8.95 -0.59 37.07
C LEU A 617 -9.00 -1.26 38.46
N ALA A 618 -8.06 -0.92 39.32
CA ALA A 618 -7.95 -1.53 40.63
C ALA A 618 -9.03 -0.99 41.56
N LYS A 619 -9.88 -1.88 42.08
CA LYS A 619 -10.71 -1.59 43.24
C LYS A 619 -9.93 -1.76 44.54
N GLU A 620 -10.58 -1.44 45.66
CA GLU A 620 -10.05 -1.75 46.99
C GLU A 620 -9.76 -3.25 47.14
N GLY A 621 -8.64 -3.60 47.78
CA GLY A 621 -8.20 -4.99 47.92
C GLY A 621 -7.46 -5.60 46.73
N CYS A 622 -7.35 -4.89 45.59
CA CYS A 622 -6.51 -5.34 44.47
C CYS A 622 -5.04 -4.95 44.67
N PRO A 623 -4.06 -5.80 44.29
CA PRO A 623 -2.68 -5.38 44.14
C PRO A 623 -2.58 -4.36 42.99
N LYS A 624 -2.06 -3.16 43.27
CA LYS A 624 -2.06 -2.03 42.31
C LYS A 624 -0.71 -1.86 41.63
N ILE A 625 -0.72 -1.58 40.33
CA ILE A 625 0.42 -1.03 39.57
C ILE A 625 -0.04 0.24 38.85
N LYS A 626 0.88 1.17 38.60
CA LYS A 626 0.62 2.32 37.73
C LYS A 626 0.78 1.91 36.28
N GLN A 627 -0.14 2.37 35.44
CA GLN A 627 -0.09 2.14 34.01
C GLN A 627 -0.63 3.37 33.26
N TRP A 628 0.00 3.69 32.13
CA TRP A 628 -0.57 4.63 31.18
C TRP A 628 -1.84 4.06 30.54
N ILE A 629 -2.89 4.86 30.52
CA ILE A 629 -4.18 4.57 29.90
C ILE A 629 -4.62 5.75 29.02
N PRO A 630 -5.45 5.53 27.98
CA PRO A 630 -6.11 6.64 27.29
C PRO A 630 -7.00 7.43 28.25
N LEU A 631 -7.29 8.69 27.95
CA LEU A 631 -8.13 9.55 28.80
C LEU A 631 -9.52 8.95 29.12
N LYS A 632 -10.13 8.22 28.17
CA LYS A 632 -11.39 7.50 28.40
C LYS A 632 -11.22 6.21 29.22
N GLY A 633 -10.00 5.72 29.42
CA GLY A 633 -9.74 4.50 30.18
C GLY A 633 -10.13 4.58 31.67
N LYS A 634 -10.36 5.78 32.20
CA LYS A 634 -10.90 5.96 33.56
C LYS A 634 -12.32 5.44 33.75
N SER A 635 -13.11 5.35 32.68
CA SER A 635 -14.45 4.78 32.72
C SER A 635 -14.49 3.28 32.42
N THR A 636 -13.33 2.64 32.22
CA THR A 636 -13.28 1.17 32.04
C THR A 636 -13.77 0.45 33.29
N ALA A 637 -14.22 -0.79 33.11
CA ALA A 637 -14.65 -1.64 34.21
C ALA A 637 -13.56 -1.79 35.30
N VAL A 638 -14.00 -1.81 36.55
CA VAL A 638 -13.16 -2.17 37.71
C VAL A 638 -12.99 -3.68 37.79
N CYS A 639 -11.91 -4.12 38.46
CA CYS A 639 -11.57 -5.54 38.57
C CYS A 639 -12.76 -6.42 39.04
N PRO A 640 -13.26 -7.33 38.18
CA PRO A 640 -14.35 -8.23 38.55
C PRO A 640 -13.86 -9.49 39.29
N TYR A 641 -12.56 -9.78 39.25
CA TYR A 641 -12.01 -11.07 39.69
C TYR A 641 -11.52 -11.09 41.14
N HIS A 642 -11.18 -9.94 41.73
CA HIS A 642 -10.84 -9.92 43.16
C HIS A 642 -12.12 -9.96 43.99
N LYS A 643 -12.31 -11.01 44.78
CA LYS A 643 -13.45 -11.16 45.69
C LYS A 643 -12.95 -11.21 47.13
N MET A 644 -13.69 -10.57 48.03
CA MET A 644 -13.45 -10.72 49.46
C MET A 644 -14.08 -12.05 49.89
N ILE A 645 -13.27 -12.92 50.50
CA ILE A 645 -13.71 -14.19 51.05
C ILE A 645 -13.42 -14.24 52.55
N HIS A 646 -14.20 -15.04 53.28
CA HIS A 646 -13.99 -15.30 54.70
C HIS A 646 -13.34 -16.66 54.86
N LEU A 647 -12.21 -16.69 55.56
CA LEU A 647 -11.46 -17.90 55.85
C LEU A 647 -11.49 -18.19 57.35
N ASP A 648 -11.28 -19.45 57.71
CA ASP A 648 -11.02 -19.84 59.09
C ASP A 648 -9.67 -19.27 59.57
N ILE A 649 -9.40 -19.35 60.88
CA ILE A 649 -8.14 -18.84 61.46
C ILE A 649 -6.89 -19.51 60.87
N THR A 650 -7.01 -20.70 60.28
CA THR A 650 -5.88 -21.38 59.61
C THR A 650 -5.70 -21.00 58.14
N GLU A 651 -6.60 -20.16 57.59
CA GLU A 651 -6.67 -19.74 56.19
C GLU A 651 -6.81 -20.90 55.18
N LYS A 652 -7.27 -22.09 55.62
CA LYS A 652 -7.37 -23.29 54.79
C LYS A 652 -8.75 -23.49 54.20
N TYR A 653 -9.79 -23.04 54.88
CA TYR A 653 -11.18 -23.29 54.50
C TYR A 653 -11.96 -21.99 54.42
N GLN A 654 -12.84 -21.90 53.43
CA GLN A 654 -13.86 -20.85 53.40
C GLN A 654 -14.89 -21.10 54.50
N VAL A 655 -15.25 -20.06 55.22
CA VAL A 655 -16.25 -20.09 56.31
C VAL A 655 -17.31 -19.02 56.09
N ASN A 656 -18.44 -19.15 56.77
CA ASN A 656 -19.46 -18.13 56.84
C ASN A 656 -20.13 -18.17 58.23
N SER A 657 -21.06 -17.27 58.49
CA SER A 657 -21.71 -17.14 59.80
C SER A 657 -22.55 -18.35 60.21
N SER A 658 -22.75 -19.33 59.33
CA SER A 658 -23.44 -20.59 59.68
C SER A 658 -22.54 -21.60 60.39
N CYS A 659 -21.22 -21.49 60.27
CA CYS A 659 -20.25 -22.50 60.73
C CYS A 659 -19.06 -21.93 61.52
N GLU A 660 -18.85 -20.62 61.51
CA GLU A 660 -17.75 -19.98 62.23
C GLU A 660 -18.23 -18.67 62.86
N SER A 661 -17.70 -18.35 64.04
CA SER A 661 -17.97 -17.05 64.67
C SER A 661 -17.32 -15.93 63.84
N VAL A 662 -18.00 -14.80 63.69
CA VAL A 662 -17.48 -13.64 62.94
C VAL A 662 -16.12 -13.18 63.50
N ASP A 663 -15.90 -13.32 64.81
CA ASP A 663 -14.64 -12.98 65.48
C ASP A 663 -13.45 -13.86 65.06
N ASN A 664 -13.72 -15.08 64.57
CA ASN A 664 -12.71 -16.03 64.12
C ASN A 664 -12.49 -15.99 62.59
N MET A 665 -13.25 -15.17 61.86
CA MET A 665 -13.16 -15.10 60.40
C MET A 665 -12.03 -14.17 59.97
N VAL A 666 -11.17 -14.68 59.10
CA VAL A 666 -10.11 -13.90 58.45
C VAL A 666 -10.60 -13.44 57.08
N LEU A 667 -10.76 -12.13 56.91
CA LEU A 667 -11.14 -11.51 55.64
C LEU A 667 -9.91 -11.43 54.71
N LYS A 668 -10.00 -12.03 53.52
CA LYS A 668 -8.91 -11.98 52.53
C LYS A 668 -9.45 -11.68 51.14
N ASN A 669 -8.71 -10.86 50.38
CA ASN A 669 -8.99 -10.65 48.98
C ASN A 669 -8.37 -11.80 48.16
N TRP A 670 -9.19 -12.50 47.39
CA TRP A 670 -8.79 -13.63 46.57
C TRP A 670 -9.03 -13.34 45.09
N PHE A 671 -8.10 -13.74 44.23
CA PHE A 671 -8.23 -13.60 42.79
C PHE A 671 -8.93 -14.83 42.20
N VAL A 672 -10.13 -14.62 41.65
CA VAL A 672 -11.02 -15.70 41.19
C VAL A 672 -11.37 -15.47 39.74
N LEU A 673 -10.85 -16.33 38.87
CA LEU A 673 -11.25 -16.40 37.47
C LEU A 673 -12.48 -17.32 37.29
N PRO A 674 -13.29 -17.12 36.23
CA PRO A 674 -14.35 -18.05 35.86
C PRO A 674 -13.83 -19.50 35.71
N PRO A 675 -14.59 -20.55 36.09
CA PRO A 675 -14.08 -21.92 36.18
C PRO A 675 -13.36 -22.42 34.92
N VAL A 676 -13.92 -22.17 33.74
CA VAL A 676 -13.30 -22.56 32.46
C VAL A 676 -11.99 -21.78 32.23
N MET A 677 -11.96 -20.47 32.45
CA MET A 677 -10.74 -19.68 32.32
C MET A 677 -9.67 -20.13 33.32
N ALA A 678 -10.05 -20.32 34.59
CA ALA A 678 -9.18 -20.79 35.66
C ALA A 678 -8.53 -22.15 35.33
N TRP A 679 -9.30 -23.08 34.74
CA TRP A 679 -8.82 -24.40 34.38
C TRP A 679 -7.64 -24.36 33.41
N TYR A 680 -7.76 -23.56 32.34
CA TYR A 680 -6.71 -23.35 31.34
C TYR A 680 -5.57 -22.46 31.90
N TYR A 681 -5.92 -21.38 32.60
CA TYR A 681 -4.98 -20.41 33.17
C TYR A 681 -3.99 -21.05 34.15
N LYS A 682 -4.49 -21.94 35.02
CA LYS A 682 -3.68 -22.68 36.01
C LYS A 682 -2.58 -23.54 35.39
N SER A 683 -2.78 -24.02 34.15
CA SER A 683 -1.75 -24.81 33.46
C SER A 683 -0.50 -24.00 33.12
N GLN A 684 -0.66 -22.68 32.95
CA GLN A 684 0.42 -21.75 32.59
C GLN A 684 0.89 -20.88 33.77
N HIS A 685 0.11 -20.80 34.85
CA HIS A 685 0.36 -19.96 36.03
C HIS A 685 0.26 -20.82 37.29
N ILE A 686 1.40 -21.38 37.71
CA ILE A 686 1.51 -22.29 38.86
C ILE A 686 1.14 -21.56 40.17
N GLU A 687 1.36 -20.25 40.20
CA GLU A 687 1.02 -19.35 41.31
C GLU A 687 -0.48 -19.09 41.47
N TYR A 688 -1.31 -19.44 40.48
CA TYR A 688 -2.75 -19.26 40.57
C TYR A 688 -3.37 -20.29 41.54
N LEU A 689 -3.87 -19.81 42.67
CA LEU A 689 -4.53 -20.62 43.68
C LEU A 689 -6.06 -20.64 43.46
N PRO A 690 -6.68 -21.82 43.26
CA PRO A 690 -8.14 -21.90 43.21
C PRO A 690 -8.74 -21.50 44.56
N LEU A 691 -10.04 -21.21 44.58
CA LEU A 691 -10.76 -20.95 45.83
C LEU A 691 -10.59 -22.12 46.80
N PRO A 692 -10.27 -21.87 48.09
CA PRO A 692 -10.26 -22.91 49.11
C PRO A 692 -11.66 -23.55 49.25
N ALA A 693 -11.75 -24.82 49.60
CA ALA A 693 -13.05 -25.46 49.84
C ALA A 693 -13.73 -24.83 51.08
N PHE A 694 -15.07 -24.89 51.14
CA PHE A 694 -15.79 -24.55 52.38
C PHE A 694 -15.49 -25.61 53.46
N LYS A 695 -15.48 -25.18 54.72
CA LYS A 695 -15.38 -26.10 55.88
C LYS A 695 -16.62 -27.02 55.87
N GLU A 696 -16.45 -28.29 56.25
CA GLU A 696 -17.48 -29.35 56.08
C GLU A 696 -18.83 -29.05 56.76
N ASP A 697 -18.82 -28.24 57.82
CA ASP A 697 -19.99 -27.81 58.60
C ASP A 697 -20.64 -26.50 58.09
N CYS A 698 -20.07 -25.85 57.06
CA CYS A 698 -20.62 -24.63 56.48
C CYS A 698 -21.76 -24.92 55.50
N GLN A 699 -22.92 -24.33 55.74
CA GLN A 699 -23.99 -24.33 54.74
C GLN A 699 -23.56 -23.50 53.53
N GLY A 700 -23.55 -24.15 52.36
CA GLY A 700 -23.04 -23.57 51.13
C GLY A 700 -23.87 -22.37 50.66
N THR A 701 -23.24 -21.21 50.61
CA THR A 701 -23.67 -20.16 49.69
C THR A 701 -23.38 -20.67 48.28
N GLN A 702 -24.39 -20.74 47.40
CA GLN A 702 -24.24 -21.24 46.02
C GLN A 702 -23.11 -20.47 45.31
N THR A 703 -21.93 -21.09 45.25
CA THR A 703 -20.79 -20.54 44.54
C THR A 703 -20.64 -21.37 43.28
N THR A 704 -20.55 -20.74 42.12
CA THR A 704 -20.36 -21.45 40.85
C THR A 704 -18.97 -22.08 40.79
N THR A 705 -18.87 -23.35 41.17
CA THR A 705 -17.64 -24.16 41.23
C THR A 705 -17.35 -24.89 39.92
N MET A 706 -18.37 -25.09 39.07
CA MET A 706 -18.26 -25.77 37.78
C MET A 706 -19.02 -25.05 36.66
N ASP A 707 -18.59 -25.26 35.42
CA ASP A 707 -19.32 -24.86 34.20
C ASP A 707 -18.96 -25.80 33.03
N PHE A 708 -19.82 -25.86 32.02
CA PHE A 708 -19.60 -26.71 30.85
C PHE A 708 -18.49 -26.15 29.93
N ILE A 709 -17.44 -26.94 29.72
CA ILE A 709 -16.54 -26.77 28.57
C ILE A 709 -17.33 -27.09 27.30
N TYR A 710 -18.09 -28.20 27.33
CA TYR A 710 -19.00 -28.65 26.27
C TYR A 710 -20.12 -29.50 26.89
N PRO A 711 -21.40 -29.35 26.50
CA PRO A 711 -21.93 -28.51 25.42
C PRO A 711 -22.15 -27.05 25.86
N LYS A 712 -22.15 -26.13 24.88
CA LYS A 712 -22.46 -24.71 25.13
C LYS A 712 -23.98 -24.47 25.14
N THR A 713 -24.42 -23.36 25.71
CA THR A 713 -25.85 -23.01 25.85
C THR A 713 -26.57 -23.06 24.50
N ASN A 714 -27.70 -23.78 24.43
CA ASN A 714 -28.53 -23.94 23.22
C ASN A 714 -27.78 -24.49 21.99
N SER A 715 -26.76 -25.33 22.19
CA SER A 715 -26.01 -25.93 21.08
C SER A 715 -26.84 -26.98 20.32
N LYS A 716 -26.81 -26.91 18.99
CA LYS A 716 -27.16 -28.03 18.10
C LYS A 716 -25.93 -28.90 17.89
N ILE A 717 -26.05 -30.20 18.15
CA ILE A 717 -24.96 -31.16 18.04
C ILE A 717 -25.31 -32.15 16.94
N TYR A 718 -24.47 -32.19 15.92
CA TYR A 718 -24.58 -33.16 14.82
C TYR A 718 -23.74 -34.38 15.16
N LEU A 719 -24.36 -35.56 15.07
CA LEU A 719 -23.67 -36.82 15.32
C LEU A 719 -22.78 -37.17 14.12
N THR A 720 -21.45 -37.14 14.32
CA THR A 720 -20.48 -37.45 13.27
C THR A 720 -20.34 -38.96 13.07
N LYS A 721 -20.04 -39.41 11.84
CA LYS A 721 -19.73 -40.81 11.53
C LYS A 721 -18.22 -40.96 11.29
N ASN A 722 -17.60 -42.05 11.76
CA ASN A 722 -16.21 -42.36 11.43
C ASN A 722 -16.09 -42.91 9.98
N PHE A 723 -14.87 -43.24 9.54
CA PHE A 723 -14.61 -43.82 8.21
C PHE A 723 -15.36 -45.14 7.95
N ASN A 724 -15.81 -45.82 9.00
CA ASN A 724 -16.62 -47.04 8.91
C ASN A 724 -18.13 -46.75 8.95
N SER A 725 -18.54 -45.48 8.81
CA SER A 725 -19.93 -45.00 8.91
C SER A 725 -20.58 -45.20 10.28
N GLU A 726 -19.81 -45.42 11.34
CA GLU A 726 -20.32 -45.58 12.71
C GLU A 726 -20.45 -44.23 13.40
N VAL A 727 -21.62 -43.98 13.97
CA VAL A 727 -21.91 -42.76 14.72
C VAL A 727 -21.00 -42.67 15.96
N GLN A 728 -20.30 -41.55 16.08
CA GLN A 728 -19.42 -41.26 17.20
C GLN A 728 -20.20 -40.70 18.39
N PRO A 729 -19.78 -41.01 19.63
CA PRO A 729 -20.40 -40.47 20.82
C PRO A 729 -20.11 -38.96 20.97
N VAL A 730 -21.06 -38.24 21.55
CA VAL A 730 -20.89 -36.85 21.95
C VAL A 730 -20.12 -36.82 23.26
N ILE A 731 -18.94 -36.19 23.28
CA ILE A 731 -18.11 -36.09 24.49
C ILE A 731 -18.47 -34.82 25.26
N LEU A 732 -19.21 -34.97 26.35
CA LEU A 732 -19.51 -33.89 27.29
C LEU A 732 -18.27 -33.58 28.14
N LYS A 733 -18.04 -32.32 28.47
CA LYS A 733 -16.87 -31.85 29.22
C LYS A 733 -17.24 -30.75 30.20
N VAL A 734 -16.82 -30.88 31.46
CA VAL A 734 -17.04 -29.86 32.51
C VAL A 734 -15.70 -29.37 33.05
N ALA A 735 -15.58 -28.05 33.24
CA ALA A 735 -14.51 -27.47 34.02
C ALA A 735 -14.98 -27.41 35.47
N TYR A 736 -14.22 -28.02 36.37
CA TYR A 736 -14.47 -27.98 37.81
C TYR A 736 -13.28 -27.34 38.52
N SER A 737 -13.55 -26.49 39.50
CA SER A 737 -12.52 -25.84 40.31
C SER A 737 -11.69 -26.84 41.13
N GLU A 738 -12.23 -28.02 41.43
CA GLU A 738 -11.57 -29.09 42.21
C GLU A 738 -11.27 -30.32 41.35
N ARG A 739 -10.02 -30.49 40.89
CA ARG A 739 -9.64 -31.48 39.85
C ARG A 739 -9.77 -32.96 40.23
N ASP A 740 -9.84 -33.31 41.51
CA ASP A 740 -9.77 -34.71 41.99
C ASP A 740 -11.04 -35.16 42.74
N LYS A 741 -12.11 -34.40 42.59
CA LYS A 741 -13.41 -34.64 43.22
C LYS A 741 -14.37 -35.25 42.22
N GLU A 742 -15.37 -35.96 42.72
CA GLU A 742 -16.32 -36.68 41.86
C GLU A 742 -17.43 -35.75 41.35
N LEU A 743 -17.75 -35.89 40.06
CA LEU A 743 -18.93 -35.29 39.42
C LEU A 743 -19.86 -36.40 38.92
N PHE A 744 -21.14 -36.24 39.20
CA PHE A 744 -22.23 -37.14 38.83
C PHE A 744 -22.98 -36.58 37.62
N TRP A 745 -23.12 -37.38 36.58
CA TRP A 745 -23.66 -36.96 35.29
C TRP A 745 -25.06 -37.55 35.05
N TYR A 746 -25.97 -36.71 34.59
CA TYR A 746 -27.33 -37.06 34.25
C TYR A 746 -27.70 -36.54 32.86
N VAL A 747 -28.44 -37.35 32.10
CA VAL A 747 -29.06 -36.95 30.83
C VAL A 747 -30.56 -37.20 30.96
N ASP A 748 -31.36 -36.16 30.80
CA ASP A 748 -32.81 -36.17 31.00
C ASP A 748 -33.23 -36.73 32.37
N ASN A 749 -32.52 -36.28 33.40
CA ASN A 749 -32.66 -36.74 34.79
C ASN A 749 -32.30 -38.23 35.01
N VAL A 750 -31.73 -38.91 34.02
CA VAL A 750 -31.24 -40.30 34.16
C VAL A 750 -29.74 -40.28 34.42
N TYR A 751 -29.33 -40.85 35.55
CA TYR A 751 -27.91 -41.02 35.90
C TYR A 751 -27.17 -41.82 34.82
N LYS A 752 -25.99 -41.35 34.43
CA LYS A 752 -25.15 -41.99 33.39
C LYS A 752 -23.82 -42.48 33.94
N ALA A 753 -23.08 -41.64 34.65
CA ALA A 753 -21.74 -41.98 35.12
C ALA A 753 -21.25 -41.02 36.22
N THR A 754 -20.15 -41.41 36.85
CA THR A 754 -19.36 -40.56 37.75
C THR A 754 -17.96 -40.39 37.17
N THR A 755 -17.40 -39.19 37.23
CA THR A 755 -16.04 -38.86 36.76
C THR A 755 -15.25 -38.20 37.88
N LYS A 756 -13.94 -38.46 37.99
CA LYS A 756 -13.11 -37.97 39.11
C LYS A 756 -11.93 -37.08 38.71
N THR A 757 -11.26 -37.38 37.60
CA THR A 757 -10.01 -36.69 37.19
C THR A 757 -10.19 -35.95 35.87
N PHE A 758 -10.70 -36.66 34.87
CA PHE A 758 -11.10 -36.07 33.60
C PHE A 758 -12.62 -36.05 33.58
N HIS A 759 -13.19 -34.87 33.78
CA HIS A 759 -14.65 -34.65 33.76
C HIS A 759 -15.17 -34.65 32.33
N GLU A 760 -14.97 -35.77 31.65
CA GLU A 760 -15.42 -36.05 30.30
C GLU A 760 -16.33 -37.27 30.30
N LEU A 761 -17.48 -37.18 29.63
CA LEU A 761 -18.44 -38.27 29.51
C LEU A 761 -18.88 -38.44 28.05
N PRO A 762 -18.55 -39.56 27.38
CA PRO A 762 -19.16 -39.90 26.10
C PRO A 762 -20.62 -40.31 26.29
N ILE A 763 -21.53 -39.71 25.52
CA ILE A 763 -22.95 -40.08 25.45
C ILE A 763 -23.39 -40.36 24.01
N MET A 764 -24.36 -41.25 23.83
CA MET A 764 -25.06 -41.49 22.56
C MET A 764 -26.56 -41.18 22.72
N PRO A 765 -26.94 -39.91 22.78
CA PRO A 765 -28.34 -39.50 22.91
C PRO A 765 -29.10 -39.74 21.60
N ALA A 766 -30.42 -39.93 21.71
CA ALA A 766 -31.31 -39.97 20.55
C ALA A 766 -31.41 -38.58 19.89
N SER A 767 -32.03 -38.49 18.72
CA SER A 767 -32.33 -37.19 18.12
C SER A 767 -33.40 -36.46 18.95
N GLY A 768 -33.25 -35.16 19.15
CA GLY A 768 -34.21 -34.34 19.89
C GLY A 768 -33.55 -33.44 20.94
N PHE A 769 -34.37 -32.86 21.81
CA PHE A 769 -33.88 -32.01 22.90
C PHE A 769 -33.54 -32.84 24.13
N HIS A 770 -32.34 -32.62 24.67
CA HIS A 770 -31.85 -33.29 25.88
C HIS A 770 -31.39 -32.27 26.92
N TYR A 771 -31.53 -32.62 28.20
CA TYR A 771 -30.96 -31.86 29.31
C TYR A 771 -29.78 -32.62 29.91
N ILE A 772 -28.62 -31.98 29.91
CA ILE A 772 -27.42 -32.46 30.60
C ILE A 772 -27.37 -31.79 31.96
N THR A 773 -27.40 -32.57 33.03
CA THR A 773 -27.23 -32.08 34.41
C THR A 773 -25.97 -32.71 34.99
N VAL A 774 -25.12 -31.90 35.61
CA VAL A 774 -23.93 -32.36 36.33
C VAL A 774 -24.01 -31.84 37.75
N VAL A 775 -23.82 -32.75 38.71
CA VAL A 775 -23.94 -32.49 40.14
C VAL A 775 -22.63 -32.85 40.82
N ASP A 776 -22.17 -32.03 41.77
CA ASP A 776 -21.01 -32.37 42.60
C ASP A 776 -21.41 -33.04 43.92
N ALA A 777 -20.42 -33.55 44.67
CA ALA A 777 -20.66 -34.21 45.96
C ALA A 777 -21.31 -33.31 47.03
N PHE A 778 -21.35 -32.00 46.80
CA PHE A 778 -21.92 -31.00 47.70
C PHE A 778 -23.33 -30.54 47.26
N GLY A 779 -23.88 -31.12 46.20
CA GLY A 779 -25.21 -30.82 45.69
C GLY A 779 -25.29 -29.55 44.83
N ASN A 780 -24.15 -28.96 44.43
CA ASN A 780 -24.18 -27.91 43.41
C ASN A 780 -24.53 -28.56 42.08
N GLU A 781 -25.40 -27.93 41.28
CA GLU A 781 -25.77 -28.44 39.96
C GLU A 781 -25.53 -27.40 38.86
N ILE A 782 -25.10 -27.89 37.69
CA ILE A 782 -25.15 -27.15 36.43
C ILE A 782 -25.98 -27.92 35.43
N ARG A 783 -26.84 -27.20 34.70
CA ARG A 783 -27.75 -27.81 33.73
C ARG A 783 -27.70 -27.08 32.39
N ARG A 784 -27.68 -27.85 31.30
CA ARG A 784 -27.70 -27.34 29.92
C ARG A 784 -28.70 -28.07 29.05
N LYS A 785 -29.42 -27.32 28.22
CA LYS A 785 -30.29 -27.85 27.16
C LYS A 785 -29.50 -27.92 25.85
N ILE A 786 -29.57 -29.07 25.18
CA ILE A 786 -28.97 -29.32 23.87
C ILE A 786 -29.99 -29.90 22.89
N GLU A 787 -29.73 -29.73 21.61
CA GLU A 787 -30.49 -30.36 20.53
C GLU A 787 -29.56 -31.31 19.77
N ILE A 788 -29.91 -32.59 19.70
CA ILE A 788 -29.18 -33.61 18.95
C ILE A 788 -29.86 -33.76 17.60
N VAL A 789 -29.09 -33.51 16.54
CA VAL A 789 -29.54 -33.64 15.15
C VAL A 789 -28.79 -34.81 14.53
N LYS A 790 -29.54 -35.79 14.02
CA LYS A 790 -28.98 -36.95 13.34
C LYS A 790 -29.14 -36.75 11.83
N GLU A 791 -28.04 -36.85 11.10
CA GLU A 791 -28.01 -36.92 9.64
C GLU A 791 -28.32 -38.34 9.12
#